data_AF-A0A562U7Y3-F1
#
_entry.id   AF-A0A562U7Y3-F1
#
_cell.length_a   1.000
_cell.length_b   1.000
_cell.length_c   1.000
_cell.angle_alpha   90.00
_cell.angle_beta   90.00
_cell.angle_gamma   90.00
#
_symmetry.space_group_name_H-M   'P 1'
#
loop_
_entity.id
_entity.type
_entity.pdbx_description
1 polymer ?
#
loop_
_entity_poly.entity_id
_entity_poly.type
_entity_poly.pdbx_seq_one_letter_code
_entity_poly.pdbx_strand_id
1 'polypeptide(L)'
;MCKFCLSKLFSPVAGLLLLLCISAETYGQQVLVTEANKKELQGLSSRFNNLFLNNHQKALGLANIHGWPVVRKTKMGKLVLLQGVNSLGFPVYLVTDNNVIAAATTGTNSVQPGGILGLNLSGSSNIINNKLAIWDGGAVYKGHQEFTGKTITIEDTVSILDHSTHVAGTMVAKGIYAPAKGMAFNATTLHSYYFDNDITKMSSAASNLLLSNHSYGDVAGWDFNDLANRWEWYGLPGDTVDYNFGFYGQRTQQWDQIAFNAPYYLIVESAGNAHAYPGPAVGSDYYGYASASNQTLVDKGPRPASISSNTGYDVISTTGNAKNILTVGAVNPLPYGPATSSSISIASFSSWGPTDDGRIKPDIVGDGVDVLSAGTSGPQSYITMSGTSMSAPNITGSLYLLQEYYAEKNGGSFMRAATLKGLACHTAVDAGNTGPDYIYGWGLLNTGNAAQVITNNGSKSIIKESILQQGQQQTYNVIASGDGILSATISWTDPMGTQTPDGTVNSRTPKLVNDLDIRISDGTVTFMPWILDPNNPSAIAKTGDNIVDNIEQVYIAGAVPGKAYTITVSHKGTLTGGSQAYSLIATGIGGTAYCTSAPLSNADSRINNVTLANINYTPVAGCTSYTNLTNLTVQLEQGKTYPLSLTLGTCSANFNKAAKVFIDWNGNGVFDANELVATTSILNTTGTYNTNITVPASVIAGNYSLMRVVLNETSDTSTIKACGTYGKGETQDYRVQFLQSTTDAGVIAIVSPDSTGSCSSATQVTVTLKNFGSATINNIPVTVTVTAPDNTTTTLQQTYTGSLAPLEQEDFTLNGTFNAIAGATYHITATSNLPGDPNTSNNQVSETVLISLPPSASDLTAYYCNNSNQYQLSGSGDSELLWYQNITDNVPIAFGATALTSKAPVNNTYYAGVNDFSGTVGPATKTAFSGGGYNQFTPSINVSANIPVIIESARLYVGNSGKVTFQVANTNGEIVSQATINAVATSSHPQPSAQADDPNDQGVVYNLNLLLPAAGAYTITAVFDSTATLYRSNAGVTGYPFSAGDVFSITGNTATSSTDTTYYKGFYYYFYDIKLKSAGCASTARQAVIVSNPVITQNGAVLSSNFSSGNQWYLDGAPIAGATNATYRPIESGNYQTKINLVSGCQLISNTLYDLVQGSSANNTDIGLVLFPVPANSQLNILFVAKTSSNLTLSLINAAGKIVSSSSQIVAAGNFNTALDVSNQSPGTYILKLILGEKTYNNKIIIAR
;
A
#
# COMPACT_ATOMS: atom_id res chain seq x y z
N MET A 1 -51.53 20.40 69.77
CA MET A 1 -50.62 20.96 70.80
C MET A 1 -49.20 20.78 70.28
N CYS A 2 -48.64 21.83 69.69
CA CYS A 2 -47.72 22.73 70.40
C CYS A 2 -46.46 22.04 70.92
N LYS A 3 -45.36 22.36 70.24
CA LYS A 3 -44.32 23.28 70.73
C LYS A 3 -42.96 22.66 71.10
N PHE A 4 -41.99 23.13 70.30
CA PHE A 4 -40.78 23.86 70.69
C PHE A 4 -39.54 23.08 71.15
N CYS A 5 -38.48 23.37 70.37
CA CYS A 5 -37.16 23.83 70.78
C CYS A 5 -36.00 22.83 70.89
N LEU A 6 -35.04 23.08 69.99
CA LEU A 6 -33.58 23.09 70.15
C LEU A 6 -32.92 21.83 70.74
N SER A 7 -32.14 21.13 69.90
CA SER A 7 -30.68 21.27 69.96
C SER A 7 -29.98 20.50 68.82
N LYS A 8 -29.04 21.21 68.19
CA LYS A 8 -27.79 20.74 67.54
C LYS A 8 -27.84 19.44 66.74
N LEU A 9 -27.68 19.56 65.43
CA LEU A 9 -26.44 19.24 64.70
C LEU A 9 -26.77 19.18 63.20
N PHE A 10 -25.85 19.71 62.39
CA PHE A 10 -25.98 19.98 60.96
C PHE A 10 -26.65 18.86 60.16
N SER A 11 -27.81 19.17 59.56
CA SER A 11 -28.24 18.69 58.24
C SER A 11 -29.60 19.31 57.86
N PRO A 12 -29.75 20.05 56.75
CA PRO A 12 -31.06 20.37 56.19
C PRO A 12 -31.47 19.27 55.20
N VAL A 13 -32.56 18.55 55.47
CA VAL A 13 -33.96 18.92 55.18
C VAL A 13 -34.29 18.71 53.70
N ALA A 14 -35.02 17.62 53.47
CA ALA A 14 -35.86 17.37 52.32
C ALA A 14 -37.26 17.92 52.58
N GLY A 15 -37.93 18.44 51.54
CA GLY A 15 -39.38 18.65 51.58
C GLY A 15 -39.94 19.63 50.56
N LEU A 16 -39.98 19.25 49.28
CA LEU A 16 -40.98 19.76 48.34
C LEU A 16 -41.31 18.67 47.29
N LEU A 17 -42.45 17.98 47.48
CA LEU A 17 -43.10 17.18 46.45
C LEU A 17 -43.89 18.12 45.52
N LEU A 18 -43.31 18.55 44.40
CA LEU A 18 -43.93 18.84 43.09
C LEU A 18 -42.91 19.57 42.20
N LEU A 19 -41.87 18.85 41.77
CA LEU A 19 -40.94 19.20 40.67
C LEU A 19 -39.81 18.16 40.74
N LEU A 20 -39.38 17.63 39.59
CA LEU A 20 -38.19 16.77 39.43
C LEU A 20 -38.33 15.33 39.96
N CYS A 21 -39.10 14.49 39.28
CA CYS A 21 -38.48 13.22 38.83
C CYS A 21 -37.91 13.50 37.45
N ILE A 22 -36.85 14.32 37.42
CA ILE A 22 -35.80 14.14 36.43
C ILE A 22 -35.45 12.66 36.56
N SER A 23 -35.59 11.95 35.44
CA SER A 23 -34.74 10.83 35.10
C SER A 23 -33.31 11.28 35.38
N ALA A 24 -32.87 11.13 36.63
CA ALA A 24 -31.45 11.08 36.92
C ALA A 24 -31.06 9.74 36.32
N GLU A 25 -30.79 9.80 35.02
CA GLU A 25 -29.85 8.96 34.33
C GLU A 25 -28.54 9.06 35.12
N THR A 26 -28.49 8.37 36.25
CA THR A 26 -27.32 7.61 36.60
C THR A 26 -27.44 6.24 35.94
N TYR A 27 -27.87 6.22 34.67
CA TYR A 27 -27.04 5.54 33.71
C TYR A 27 -25.80 6.40 33.63
N GLY A 28 -24.88 6.14 34.58
CA GLY A 28 -23.49 6.46 34.35
C GLY A 28 -23.28 6.04 32.91
N GLN A 29 -23.00 7.05 32.07
CA GLN A 29 -22.51 6.95 30.70
C GLN A 29 -22.01 5.54 30.58
N GLN A 30 -22.64 4.66 29.78
CA GLN A 30 -22.10 3.32 29.68
C GLN A 30 -20.67 3.55 29.26
N VAL A 31 -19.79 3.40 30.25
CA VAL A 31 -18.38 3.58 30.13
C VAL A 31 -18.12 2.34 29.35
N LEU A 32 -18.10 2.51 28.03
CA LEU A 32 -18.06 1.39 27.08
C LEU A 32 -16.92 0.46 27.48
N VAL A 33 -15.91 1.02 28.17
CA VAL A 33 -14.77 0.34 28.72
C VAL A 33 -14.25 1.15 29.95
N THR A 34 -14.16 0.55 31.16
CA THR A 34 -13.65 1.14 32.44
C THR A 34 -12.33 1.92 32.27
N GLU A 35 -11.86 2.79 33.18
CA GLU A 35 -10.55 3.46 32.97
C GLU A 35 -9.37 2.48 32.76
N ALA A 36 -9.43 1.28 33.35
CA ALA A 36 -8.48 0.20 33.03
C ALA A 36 -8.63 -0.30 31.57
N ASN A 37 -9.87 -0.40 31.12
CA ASN A 37 -10.33 -0.84 29.82
C ASN A 37 -10.21 0.27 28.73
N LYS A 38 -10.19 1.55 29.10
CA LYS A 38 -9.91 2.73 28.27
C LYS A 38 -8.40 2.90 28.10
N LYS A 39 -7.63 2.57 29.14
CA LYS A 39 -6.18 2.34 29.08
C LYS A 39 -5.86 1.09 28.25
N GLU A 40 -6.71 0.08 28.28
CA GLU A 40 -6.65 -1.09 27.40
C GLU A 40 -7.08 -0.79 25.96
N LEU A 41 -8.04 0.12 25.73
CA LEU A 41 -8.39 0.62 24.39
C LEU A 41 -7.35 1.56 23.80
N GLN A 42 -6.74 2.45 24.61
CA GLN A 42 -5.58 3.26 24.20
C GLN A 42 -4.36 2.37 23.96
N GLY A 43 -4.23 1.30 24.77
CA GLY A 43 -3.31 0.20 24.53
C GLY A 43 -3.63 -0.55 23.23
N LEU A 44 -4.90 -0.84 22.91
CA LEU A 44 -5.35 -1.55 21.71
C LEU A 44 -5.21 -0.68 20.46
N SER A 45 -5.49 0.63 20.53
CA SER A 45 -5.26 1.59 19.44
C SER A 45 -3.76 1.71 19.14
N SER A 46 -2.92 1.84 20.16
CA SER A 46 -1.46 1.81 20.01
C SER A 46 -0.98 0.44 19.49
N ARG A 47 -1.64 -0.66 19.87
CA ARG A 47 -1.30 -2.03 19.47
C ARG A 47 -1.79 -2.36 18.06
N PHE A 48 -2.91 -1.80 17.60
CA PHE A 48 -3.43 -1.95 16.23
C PHE A 48 -2.68 -1.06 15.24
N ASN A 49 -2.30 0.17 15.62
CA ASN A 49 -1.36 0.98 14.85
C ASN A 49 0.00 0.27 14.73
N ASN A 50 0.53 -0.30 15.82
CA ASN A 50 1.74 -1.11 15.79
C ASN A 50 1.58 -2.43 15.02
N LEU A 51 0.39 -3.05 14.97
CA LEU A 51 0.12 -4.25 14.18
C LEU A 51 0.03 -3.94 12.68
N PHE A 52 -0.58 -2.82 12.30
CA PHE A 52 -0.58 -2.32 10.93
C PHE A 52 0.84 -1.94 10.49
N LEU A 53 1.58 -1.16 11.29
CA LEU A 53 2.98 -0.82 11.01
C LEU A 53 3.87 -2.07 10.93
N ASN A 54 3.70 -3.07 11.80
CA ASN A 54 4.45 -4.33 11.73
C ASN A 54 4.05 -5.20 10.54
N ASN A 55 2.77 -5.23 10.15
CA ASN A 55 2.30 -5.97 8.98
C ASN A 55 2.76 -5.30 7.68
N HIS A 56 2.71 -3.96 7.63
CA HIS A 56 3.24 -3.13 6.56
C HIS A 56 4.77 -3.26 6.45
N GLN A 57 5.50 -3.22 7.57
CA GLN A 57 6.95 -3.49 7.62
C GLN A 57 7.31 -4.93 7.24
N LYS A 58 6.52 -5.93 7.67
CA LYS A 58 6.65 -7.33 7.25
C LYS A 58 6.27 -7.51 5.78
N ALA A 59 5.47 -6.61 5.22
CA ALA A 59 5.15 -6.54 3.80
C ALA A 59 6.23 -5.91 2.98
N LEU A 60 6.78 -4.78 3.43
CA LEU A 60 7.96 -4.16 2.85
C LEU A 60 9.15 -5.12 2.93
N GLY A 61 9.26 -5.87 4.02
CA GLY A 61 10.23 -6.95 4.24
C GLY A 61 9.97 -8.18 3.38
N LEU A 62 8.72 -8.67 3.29
CA LEU A 62 8.31 -9.71 2.36
C LEU A 62 8.23 -9.20 0.92
N ALA A 63 8.29 -7.90 0.65
CA ALA A 63 8.46 -7.31 -0.68
C ALA A 63 9.91 -7.04 -1.01
N ASN A 64 10.80 -7.22 -0.05
CA ASN A 64 12.24 -7.32 -0.24
C ASN A 64 12.68 -8.78 -0.36
N ILE A 65 12.05 -9.69 0.39
CA ILE A 65 12.16 -11.16 0.32
C ILE A 65 11.41 -11.66 -0.92
N HIS A 66 10.20 -11.18 -1.14
CA HIS A 66 9.36 -11.44 -2.29
C HIS A 66 9.03 -10.13 -3.05
N GLY A 67 9.94 -9.17 -3.35
CA GLY A 67 10.10 -8.25 -4.53
C GLY A 67 8.99 -7.47 -5.24
N TRP A 68 7.73 -7.81 -5.06
CA TRP A 68 6.61 -6.92 -4.90
C TRP A 68 6.97 -5.39 -5.01
N PRO A 69 6.33 -4.61 -5.91
CA PRO A 69 6.65 -3.18 -6.15
C PRO A 69 6.00 -2.10 -5.22
N VAL A 70 6.71 -1.55 -4.22
CA VAL A 70 6.20 -0.68 -3.10
C VAL A 70 5.38 0.56 -3.44
N VAL A 71 5.71 1.33 -4.47
CA VAL A 71 4.89 2.38 -5.15
C VAL A 71 5.20 2.20 -6.65
N ARG A 72 4.22 2.10 -7.56
CA ARG A 72 4.51 1.91 -9.02
C ARG A 72 3.48 2.58 -9.91
N LYS A 73 3.76 3.44 -10.89
CA LYS A 73 2.73 3.90 -11.88
C LYS A 73 2.64 2.93 -13.07
N THR A 74 1.45 2.40 -13.42
CA THR A 74 1.25 1.58 -14.63
C THR A 74 1.27 2.48 -15.87
N LYS A 75 1.42 1.87 -17.05
CA LYS A 75 1.64 2.57 -18.33
C LYS A 75 0.50 3.52 -18.76
N MET A 76 -0.65 3.51 -18.06
CA MET A 76 -1.82 4.36 -18.33
C MET A 76 -2.00 5.51 -17.30
N GLY A 77 -1.02 5.74 -16.40
CA GLY A 77 -1.00 6.88 -15.47
C GLY A 77 -1.10 6.53 -13.98
N LYS A 78 -0.86 5.27 -13.61
CA LYS A 78 -1.58 4.60 -12.54
C LYS A 78 -0.75 4.03 -11.34
N LEU A 79 -0.61 4.71 -10.20
CA LEU A 79 0.23 4.41 -8.99
C LEU A 79 -0.14 3.28 -7.97
N VAL A 80 0.81 2.41 -7.65
CA VAL A 80 0.59 1.13 -7.00
C VAL A 80 1.39 1.04 -5.70
N LEU A 81 0.80 1.32 -4.52
CA LEU A 81 1.39 1.18 -3.18
C LEU A 81 1.27 -0.16 -2.44
N LEU A 82 2.35 -0.85 -2.06
CA LEU A 82 2.33 -1.93 -1.05
C LEU A 82 1.78 -1.46 0.30
N GLN A 83 0.95 -2.27 0.96
CA GLN A 83 0.29 -1.95 2.25
C GLN A 83 0.54 -2.95 3.36
N GLY A 84 0.89 -4.20 3.05
CA GLY A 84 0.79 -5.26 4.03
C GLY A 84 1.11 -6.63 3.45
N VAL A 85 1.19 -7.62 4.31
CA VAL A 85 1.21 -9.04 3.97
C VAL A 85 0.08 -9.69 4.70
N ASN A 86 -0.73 -10.48 4.00
CA ASN A 86 -1.78 -11.21 4.70
C ASN A 86 -1.19 -12.33 5.58
N SER A 87 -2.04 -13.06 6.29
CA SER A 87 -1.64 -14.09 7.26
C SER A 87 -0.85 -15.28 6.68
N LEU A 88 -0.69 -15.38 5.35
CA LEU A 88 0.06 -16.44 4.66
C LEU A 88 1.43 -15.98 4.11
N GLY A 89 1.76 -14.69 4.21
CA GLY A 89 3.08 -14.16 3.83
C GLY A 89 3.23 -13.74 2.36
N PHE A 90 2.14 -13.35 1.67
CA PHE A 90 2.06 -12.83 0.28
C PHE A 90 1.82 -11.29 0.23
N PRO A 91 2.12 -10.54 -0.87
CA PRO A 91 2.03 -9.09 -0.86
C PRO A 91 0.58 -8.71 -0.83
N VAL A 92 0.32 -7.67 -0.08
CA VAL A 92 -0.84 -6.86 -0.27
C VAL A 92 -0.37 -5.56 -0.90
N TYR A 93 -0.35 -5.54 -2.23
CA TYR A 93 -0.23 -4.29 -2.99
C TYR A 93 -1.43 -3.39 -2.74
N LEU A 94 -1.38 -2.17 -3.19
CA LEU A 94 -2.48 -1.40 -3.76
C LEU A 94 -1.90 -1.04 -5.10
N VAL A 95 -2.56 -1.32 -6.20
CA VAL A 95 -2.26 -0.75 -7.52
C VAL A 95 -3.07 0.61 -7.63
N THR A 96 -2.84 1.61 -8.50
CA THR A 96 -4.01 2.40 -9.02
C THR A 96 -4.26 1.76 -10.35
N ASP A 97 -5.50 1.54 -10.77
CA ASP A 97 -5.79 0.16 -11.12
C ASP A 97 -6.56 -0.51 -10.05
N ASN A 98 -7.43 0.17 -9.30
CA ASN A 98 -8.00 -0.39 -8.08
C ASN A 98 -8.99 0.53 -7.44
N ASN A 99 -9.89 -0.10 -6.72
CA ASN A 99 -10.64 0.58 -5.72
C ASN A 99 -9.84 1.45 -4.76
N VAL A 100 -8.61 1.13 -4.35
CA VAL A 100 -7.94 2.00 -3.38
C VAL A 100 -7.44 3.31 -3.97
N ILE A 101 -7.26 3.40 -5.29
CA ILE A 101 -7.08 4.71 -5.91
C ILE A 101 -8.33 5.28 -6.52
N ALA A 102 -9.29 4.48 -6.95
CA ALA A 102 -10.61 5.04 -7.08
C ALA A 102 -11.05 5.69 -5.73
N ALA A 103 -10.62 5.13 -4.59
CA ALA A 103 -10.78 5.71 -3.26
C ALA A 103 -9.85 6.90 -2.98
N ALA A 104 -8.59 6.92 -3.45
CA ALA A 104 -7.72 8.09 -3.30
C ALA A 104 -8.19 9.27 -4.18
N THR A 105 -8.52 9.00 -5.45
CA THR A 105 -9.09 9.93 -6.43
C THR A 105 -10.34 10.61 -5.87
N THR A 106 -11.23 9.84 -5.24
CA THR A 106 -12.46 10.39 -4.62
C THR A 106 -12.32 10.78 -3.15
N GLY A 107 -11.11 10.72 -2.59
CA GLY A 107 -10.85 11.00 -1.17
C GLY A 107 -11.49 10.03 -0.17
N THR A 108 -12.09 8.91 -0.60
CA THR A 108 -12.68 7.87 0.24
C THR A 108 -11.66 7.18 1.14
N ASN A 109 -10.39 7.08 0.74
CA ASN A 109 -9.33 6.57 1.60
C ASN A 109 -9.14 7.42 2.89
N SER A 110 -9.53 8.70 2.88
CA SER A 110 -9.44 9.59 4.05
C SER A 110 -10.39 9.21 5.19
N VAL A 111 -11.52 8.57 4.87
CA VAL A 111 -12.56 8.18 5.84
C VAL A 111 -12.48 6.70 6.24
N GLN A 112 -11.83 5.87 5.42
CA GLN A 112 -11.58 4.45 5.71
C GLN A 112 -10.63 4.27 6.91
N PRO A 113 -10.51 3.06 7.49
CA PRO A 113 -9.58 2.80 8.59
C PRO A 113 -8.14 3.14 8.21
N GLY A 114 -7.47 3.89 9.08
CA GLY A 114 -6.13 4.44 8.84
C GLY A 114 -6.09 5.71 7.99
N GLY A 115 -7.24 6.20 7.51
CA GLY A 115 -7.36 7.46 6.79
C GLY A 115 -7.11 8.69 7.68
N ILE A 116 -6.70 9.81 7.06
CA ILE A 116 -6.29 11.04 7.74
C ILE A 116 -7.36 11.65 8.66
N LEU A 117 -8.65 11.38 8.41
CA LEU A 117 -9.75 11.87 9.25
C LEU A 117 -10.05 10.96 10.46
N GLY A 118 -9.47 9.77 10.52
CA GLY A 118 -9.62 8.84 11.66
C GLY A 118 -11.04 8.32 11.89
N LEU A 119 -11.93 8.41 10.88
CA LEU A 119 -13.34 8.02 11.02
C LEU A 119 -13.57 6.50 11.01
N ASN A 120 -12.67 5.75 10.38
CA ASN A 120 -12.69 4.29 10.29
C ASN A 120 -13.97 3.69 9.65
N LEU A 121 -14.57 4.40 8.70
CA LEU A 121 -15.76 3.96 7.98
C LEU A 121 -15.43 2.79 7.04
N SER A 122 -16.27 1.76 7.03
CA SER A 122 -15.98 0.57 6.20
C SER A 122 -17.23 -0.12 5.62
N GLY A 123 -18.42 0.37 5.95
CA GLY A 123 -19.69 -0.26 5.59
C GLY A 123 -20.08 -1.38 6.55
N SER A 124 -19.37 -1.53 7.67
CA SER A 124 -19.55 -2.62 8.65
C SER A 124 -20.76 -2.44 9.56
N SER A 125 -21.31 -1.22 9.62
CA SER A 125 -22.40 -0.90 10.55
C SER A 125 -23.67 -1.70 10.23
N ASN A 126 -24.21 -2.34 11.26
CA ASN A 126 -25.50 -3.04 11.17
C ASN A 126 -26.65 -2.12 10.73
N ILE A 127 -26.52 -0.81 10.91
CA ILE A 127 -27.55 0.19 10.58
C ILE A 127 -27.79 0.23 9.05
N ILE A 128 -26.71 0.15 8.26
CA ILE A 128 -26.79 0.23 6.79
C ILE A 128 -26.91 -1.14 6.12
N ASN A 129 -26.70 -2.24 6.84
CA ASN A 129 -26.73 -3.60 6.32
C ASN A 129 -28.02 -3.93 5.53
N ASN A 130 -27.89 -4.66 4.44
CA ASN A 130 -28.96 -5.07 3.52
C ASN A 130 -29.68 -3.89 2.81
N LYS A 131 -28.96 -2.80 2.53
CA LYS A 131 -29.49 -1.57 1.88
C LYS A 131 -28.73 -1.13 0.62
N LEU A 132 -27.91 -2.02 0.05
CA LEU A 132 -27.08 -1.75 -1.13
C LEU A 132 -27.36 -2.81 -2.22
N ALA A 133 -27.52 -2.35 -3.46
CA ALA A 133 -27.83 -3.22 -4.60
C ALA A 133 -27.09 -2.81 -5.88
N ILE A 134 -27.06 -3.73 -6.85
CA ILE A 134 -26.55 -3.51 -8.21
C ILE A 134 -27.56 -4.03 -9.24
N TRP A 135 -27.70 -3.30 -10.35
CA TRP A 135 -28.31 -3.79 -11.58
C TRP A 135 -27.25 -3.81 -12.68
N ASP A 136 -27.06 -4.98 -13.28
CA ASP A 136 -25.96 -5.20 -14.24
C ASP A 136 -26.31 -6.31 -15.26
N GLY A 137 -25.43 -6.55 -16.24
CA GLY A 137 -25.67 -7.46 -17.37
C GLY A 137 -25.55 -8.96 -17.06
N GLY A 138 -25.25 -9.35 -15.82
CA GLY A 138 -25.13 -10.74 -15.41
C GLY A 138 -25.05 -10.92 -13.90
N ALA A 139 -24.87 -12.17 -13.47
CA ALA A 139 -24.73 -12.50 -12.06
C ALA A 139 -23.31 -12.24 -11.55
N VAL A 140 -23.20 -11.82 -10.30
CA VAL A 140 -21.91 -11.72 -9.60
C VAL A 140 -21.34 -13.11 -9.32
N TYR A 141 -20.05 -13.32 -9.57
CA TYR A 141 -19.35 -14.54 -9.17
C TYR A 141 -19.12 -14.59 -7.66
N LYS A 142 -20.13 -15.06 -6.91
CA LYS A 142 -20.08 -15.18 -5.44
C LYS A 142 -18.94 -16.06 -4.90
N GLY A 143 -18.39 -16.94 -5.74
CA GLY A 143 -17.27 -17.83 -5.38
C GLY A 143 -15.92 -17.12 -5.32
N HIS A 144 -15.86 -15.84 -5.72
CA HIS A 144 -14.64 -15.04 -5.64
C HIS A 144 -14.22 -14.78 -4.18
N GLN A 145 -12.93 -14.87 -3.88
CA GLN A 145 -12.40 -14.77 -2.52
C GLN A 145 -12.77 -13.44 -1.86
N GLU A 146 -12.82 -12.35 -2.63
CA GLU A 146 -13.20 -11.01 -2.14
C GLU A 146 -14.60 -10.93 -1.54
N PHE A 147 -15.47 -11.91 -1.82
CA PHE A 147 -16.81 -12.00 -1.27
C PHE A 147 -16.95 -13.00 -0.11
N THR A 148 -15.83 -13.56 0.36
CA THR A 148 -15.82 -14.53 1.46
C THR A 148 -16.36 -13.92 2.76
N GLY A 149 -17.42 -14.52 3.30
CA GLY A 149 -18.11 -14.07 4.49
C GLY A 149 -19.13 -12.95 4.24
N LYS A 150 -19.43 -12.63 2.98
CA LYS A 150 -20.49 -11.72 2.58
C LYS A 150 -21.67 -12.50 2.00
N THR A 151 -22.86 -11.94 2.13
CA THR A 151 -24.08 -12.43 1.49
C THR A 151 -24.31 -11.67 0.20
N ILE A 152 -23.94 -12.28 -0.93
CA ILE A 152 -24.29 -11.77 -2.26
C ILE A 152 -25.56 -12.49 -2.71
N THR A 153 -26.69 -11.77 -2.70
CA THR A 153 -27.99 -12.31 -3.10
C THR A 153 -28.15 -12.10 -4.60
N ILE A 154 -28.12 -13.18 -5.37
CA ILE A 154 -28.43 -13.16 -6.80
C ILE A 154 -29.93 -13.33 -6.96
N GLU A 155 -30.59 -12.31 -7.49
CA GLU A 155 -32.06 -12.22 -7.53
C GLU A 155 -32.64 -12.86 -8.81
N ASP A 156 -31.80 -13.04 -9.83
CA ASP A 156 -32.18 -13.55 -11.15
C ASP A 156 -31.35 -14.79 -11.57
N THR A 157 -31.94 -15.66 -12.38
CA THR A 157 -31.22 -16.83 -12.94
C THR A 157 -30.54 -16.47 -14.25
N VAL A 158 -29.33 -15.92 -14.18
CA VAL A 158 -28.53 -15.51 -15.33
C VAL A 158 -27.08 -15.98 -15.23
N SER A 159 -26.36 -15.96 -16.35
CA SER A 159 -24.93 -16.31 -16.38
C SER A 159 -24.09 -15.31 -15.60
N ILE A 160 -23.01 -15.81 -15.00
CA ILE A 160 -21.98 -14.99 -14.38
C ILE A 160 -21.29 -14.14 -15.44
N LEU A 161 -20.98 -12.88 -15.10
CA LEU A 161 -20.33 -11.94 -16.01
C LEU A 161 -19.17 -11.22 -15.32
N ASP A 162 -18.08 -11.00 -16.05
CA ASP A 162 -16.91 -10.23 -15.58
C ASP A 162 -17.30 -8.81 -15.18
N HIS A 163 -18.10 -8.14 -16.02
CA HIS A 163 -18.57 -6.77 -15.78
C HIS A 163 -19.28 -6.65 -14.41
N SER A 164 -20.30 -7.48 -14.16
CA SER A 164 -21.08 -7.43 -12.92
C SER A 164 -20.25 -7.78 -11.68
N THR A 165 -19.34 -8.75 -11.82
CA THR A 165 -18.41 -9.14 -10.74
C THR A 165 -17.42 -8.02 -10.42
N HIS A 166 -16.92 -7.33 -11.45
CA HIS A 166 -16.02 -6.20 -11.33
C HIS A 166 -16.69 -5.00 -10.65
N VAL A 167 -17.91 -4.65 -11.08
CA VAL A 167 -18.74 -3.60 -10.47
C VAL A 167 -19.03 -3.90 -9.00
N ALA A 168 -19.47 -5.12 -8.68
CA ALA A 168 -19.71 -5.55 -7.30
C ALA A 168 -18.45 -5.43 -6.44
N GLY A 169 -17.32 -5.92 -6.94
CA GLY A 169 -16.05 -5.80 -6.22
C GLY A 169 -15.63 -4.34 -6.04
N THR A 170 -15.98 -3.45 -6.97
CA THR A 170 -15.66 -2.01 -6.88
C THR A 170 -16.29 -1.38 -5.63
N MET A 171 -17.53 -1.77 -5.32
CA MET A 171 -18.23 -1.31 -4.12
C MET A 171 -17.82 -2.05 -2.84
N VAL A 172 -17.79 -3.39 -2.85
CA VAL A 172 -17.83 -4.19 -1.60
C VAL A 172 -16.74 -5.25 -1.46
N ALA A 173 -15.76 -5.35 -2.36
CA ALA A 173 -14.67 -6.33 -2.21
C ALA A 173 -13.95 -6.15 -0.87
N LYS A 174 -13.67 -7.25 -0.17
CA LYS A 174 -13.11 -7.24 1.18
C LYS A 174 -11.70 -6.67 1.27
N GLY A 175 -10.95 -6.70 0.17
CA GLY A 175 -9.54 -6.37 0.13
C GLY A 175 -8.64 -7.52 0.57
N ILE A 176 -9.02 -8.78 0.27
CA ILE A 176 -8.13 -9.94 0.50
C ILE A 176 -6.85 -9.75 -0.30
N TYR A 177 -6.99 -9.36 -1.57
CA TYR A 177 -5.99 -8.63 -2.30
C TYR A 177 -6.32 -7.15 -2.10
N ALA A 178 -5.63 -6.46 -1.19
CA ALA A 178 -6.01 -5.07 -0.89
C ALA A 178 -6.01 -4.11 -2.08
N PRO A 179 -5.29 -4.32 -3.20
CA PRO A 179 -5.53 -3.57 -4.42
C PRO A 179 -7.04 -3.47 -4.68
N ALA A 180 -7.70 -4.61 -4.78
CA ALA A 180 -9.10 -4.68 -5.14
C ALA A 180 -10.06 -4.25 -4.02
N LYS A 181 -9.59 -3.77 -2.85
CA LYS A 181 -10.42 -3.44 -1.68
C LYS A 181 -11.48 -2.39 -2.01
N GLY A 182 -12.75 -2.78 -1.98
CA GLY A 182 -13.90 -1.93 -2.27
C GLY A 182 -13.99 -0.67 -1.41
N MET A 183 -14.78 0.30 -1.85
CA MET A 183 -15.05 1.51 -1.06
C MET A 183 -15.65 1.14 0.31
N ALA A 184 -16.70 0.31 0.32
CA ALA A 184 -17.37 -0.20 1.50
C ALA A 184 -16.96 -1.66 1.76
N PHE A 185 -15.66 -1.89 1.93
CA PHE A 185 -15.05 -3.23 1.98
C PHE A 185 -15.55 -4.14 3.11
N ASN A 186 -16.20 -3.63 4.16
CA ASN A 186 -16.84 -4.44 5.20
C ASN A 186 -18.37 -4.50 5.09
N ALA A 187 -18.98 -3.96 4.02
CA ALA A 187 -20.39 -4.21 3.74
C ALA A 187 -20.65 -5.72 3.66
N THR A 188 -21.59 -6.21 4.46
CA THR A 188 -21.84 -7.65 4.63
C THR A 188 -22.81 -8.23 3.61
N THR A 189 -23.57 -7.38 2.90
CA THR A 189 -24.63 -7.78 1.97
C THR A 189 -24.56 -6.99 0.68
N LEU A 190 -24.90 -7.63 -0.44
CA LEU A 190 -25.15 -6.97 -1.72
C LEU A 190 -26.26 -7.71 -2.47
N HIS A 191 -27.27 -6.98 -2.95
CA HIS A 191 -28.27 -7.55 -3.87
C HIS A 191 -27.81 -7.36 -5.32
N SER A 192 -27.93 -8.40 -6.14
CA SER A 192 -27.52 -8.41 -7.54
C SER A 192 -28.70 -8.77 -8.42
N TYR A 193 -29.15 -7.80 -9.21
CA TYR A 193 -30.23 -7.93 -10.18
C TYR A 193 -29.67 -7.90 -11.60
N TYR A 194 -30.28 -8.69 -12.47
CA TYR A 194 -30.09 -8.55 -13.91
C TYR A 194 -30.88 -7.31 -14.40
N PHE A 195 -30.26 -6.49 -15.26
CA PHE A 195 -30.83 -5.19 -15.68
C PHE A 195 -32.13 -5.30 -16.49
N ASP A 196 -32.54 -6.49 -16.90
CA ASP A 196 -33.77 -6.63 -17.67
C ASP A 196 -34.97 -6.26 -16.80
N ASN A 197 -35.96 -5.60 -17.41
CA ASN A 197 -37.15 -5.13 -16.69
C ASN A 197 -36.79 -4.33 -15.41
N ASP A 198 -35.73 -3.54 -15.47
CA ASP A 198 -35.16 -2.78 -14.35
C ASP A 198 -36.19 -1.94 -13.58
N ILE A 199 -37.08 -1.22 -14.28
CA ILE A 199 -38.13 -0.40 -13.66
C ILE A 199 -38.95 -1.21 -12.66
N THR A 200 -39.41 -2.40 -13.05
CA THR A 200 -40.25 -3.24 -12.19
C THR A 200 -39.47 -3.73 -10.97
N LYS A 201 -38.27 -4.27 -11.20
CA LYS A 201 -37.42 -4.83 -10.14
C LYS A 201 -36.96 -3.76 -9.17
N MET A 202 -36.46 -2.64 -9.69
CA MET A 202 -36.02 -1.48 -8.91
C MET A 202 -37.15 -0.90 -8.08
N SER A 203 -38.34 -0.72 -8.66
CA SER A 203 -39.52 -0.25 -7.92
C SER A 203 -39.85 -1.15 -6.72
N SER A 204 -39.73 -2.47 -6.89
CA SER A 204 -40.00 -3.42 -5.81
C SER A 204 -38.95 -3.41 -4.70
N ALA A 205 -37.68 -3.18 -5.04
CA ALA A 205 -36.57 -3.19 -4.11
C ALA A 205 -36.37 -1.86 -3.37
N ALA A 206 -36.73 -0.73 -4.00
CA ALA A 206 -36.38 0.63 -3.58
C ALA A 206 -36.68 0.95 -2.11
N SER A 207 -37.80 0.46 -1.57
CA SER A 207 -38.20 0.71 -0.17
C SER A 207 -37.23 0.15 0.89
N ASN A 208 -36.39 -0.82 0.51
CA ASN A 208 -35.43 -1.46 1.41
C ASN A 208 -33.99 -0.97 1.19
N LEU A 209 -33.75 -0.15 0.16
CA LEU A 209 -32.41 0.27 -0.26
C LEU A 209 -32.15 1.74 0.10
N LEU A 210 -30.88 2.04 0.36
CA LEU A 210 -30.37 3.41 0.44
C LEU A 210 -29.67 3.80 -0.85
N LEU A 211 -28.96 2.86 -1.48
CA LEU A 211 -28.22 3.10 -2.70
C LEU A 211 -28.30 1.91 -3.65
N SER A 212 -28.28 2.20 -4.95
CA SER A 212 -28.02 1.22 -5.99
C SER A 212 -27.02 1.74 -7.02
N ASN A 213 -26.31 0.82 -7.65
CA ASN A 213 -25.47 1.10 -8.80
C ASN A 213 -26.07 0.53 -10.10
N HIS A 214 -26.09 1.34 -11.15
CA HIS A 214 -26.57 1.01 -12.50
C HIS A 214 -25.46 1.32 -13.52
N SER A 215 -24.64 0.32 -13.84
CA SER A 215 -23.51 0.45 -14.78
C SER A 215 -23.89 -0.03 -16.18
N TYR A 216 -25.00 0.48 -16.71
CA TYR A 216 -25.52 0.19 -18.04
C TYR A 216 -26.27 1.42 -18.57
N GLY A 217 -26.63 1.41 -19.84
CA GLY A 217 -27.43 2.46 -20.47
C GLY A 217 -27.97 2.01 -21.81
N ASP A 218 -28.78 2.86 -22.44
CA ASP A 218 -29.31 2.59 -23.76
C ASP A 218 -28.27 2.90 -24.84
N VAL A 219 -28.21 2.04 -25.86
CA VAL A 219 -27.42 2.30 -27.07
C VAL A 219 -28.07 3.45 -27.84
N ALA A 220 -27.30 4.49 -28.13
CA ALA A 220 -27.74 5.67 -28.86
C ALA A 220 -26.64 6.14 -29.82
N GLY A 221 -27.05 6.68 -30.97
CA GLY A 221 -26.15 7.15 -32.01
C GLY A 221 -25.35 6.01 -32.65
N TRP A 222 -24.02 6.15 -32.66
CA TRP A 222 -23.11 5.12 -33.18
C TRP A 222 -22.74 4.06 -32.15
N ASP A 223 -22.77 2.80 -32.58
CA ASP A 223 -22.23 1.66 -31.85
C ASP A 223 -21.50 0.70 -32.80
N PHE A 224 -20.49 0.00 -32.29
CA PHE A 224 -19.78 -1.01 -33.08
C PHE A 224 -20.22 -2.40 -32.65
N ASN A 225 -20.91 -3.11 -33.54
CA ASN A 225 -21.38 -4.45 -33.28
C ASN A 225 -20.23 -5.44 -33.51
N ASP A 226 -19.55 -5.84 -32.43
CA ASP A 226 -18.41 -6.75 -32.48
C ASP A 226 -18.76 -8.11 -33.11
N LEU A 227 -19.96 -8.64 -32.85
CA LEU A 227 -20.39 -9.94 -33.38
C LEU A 227 -20.60 -9.90 -34.90
N ALA A 228 -21.16 -8.81 -35.41
CA ALA A 228 -21.36 -8.60 -36.83
C ALA A 228 -20.18 -7.91 -37.53
N ASN A 229 -19.17 -7.49 -36.76
CA ASN A 229 -17.98 -6.74 -37.19
C ASN A 229 -18.33 -5.55 -38.11
N ARG A 230 -19.25 -4.68 -37.67
CA ARG A 230 -19.74 -3.54 -38.44
C ARG A 230 -20.21 -2.39 -37.55
N TRP A 231 -20.18 -1.19 -38.11
CA TRP A 231 -20.78 0.00 -37.48
C TRP A 231 -22.28 0.04 -37.69
N GLU A 232 -23.01 0.35 -36.62
CA GLU A 232 -24.47 0.48 -36.61
C GLU A 232 -24.87 1.89 -36.13
N TRP A 233 -25.80 2.51 -36.84
CA TRP A 233 -26.44 3.78 -36.48
C TRP A 233 -27.84 3.51 -35.94
N TYR A 234 -28.08 3.91 -34.70
CA TYR A 234 -29.34 3.71 -33.98
C TYR A 234 -30.30 4.90 -34.04
N GLY A 235 -29.86 6.06 -34.58
CA GLY A 235 -30.77 7.18 -34.86
C GLY A 235 -31.79 6.85 -35.96
N LEU A 236 -32.89 7.61 -36.02
CA LEU A 236 -33.96 7.31 -36.98
C LEU A 236 -33.50 7.57 -38.42
N PRO A 237 -34.07 6.87 -39.42
CA PRO A 237 -33.70 7.09 -40.81
C PRO A 237 -33.92 8.53 -41.27
N GLY A 238 -32.83 9.21 -41.63
CA GLY A 238 -32.83 10.61 -42.07
C GLY A 238 -32.31 11.59 -41.02
N ASP A 239 -32.11 11.14 -39.77
CA ASP A 239 -31.60 11.97 -38.70
C ASP A 239 -30.11 12.30 -38.88
N THR A 240 -29.70 13.43 -38.32
CA THR A 240 -28.29 13.87 -38.25
C THR A 240 -27.68 13.67 -36.87
N VAL A 241 -28.52 13.49 -35.85
CA VAL A 241 -28.22 13.19 -34.44
C VAL A 241 -29.29 12.24 -33.93
N ASP A 242 -28.97 11.35 -32.99
CA ASP A 242 -29.97 10.47 -32.39
C ASP A 242 -30.74 11.24 -31.30
N TYR A 243 -32.08 11.21 -31.36
CA TYR A 243 -32.93 11.87 -30.38
C TYR A 243 -32.85 11.24 -28.98
N ASN A 244 -32.27 10.05 -28.82
CA ASN A 244 -32.12 9.40 -27.51
C ASN A 244 -31.06 10.06 -26.61
N PHE A 245 -30.15 10.86 -27.18
CA PHE A 245 -29.23 11.67 -26.40
C PHE A 245 -29.95 12.84 -25.75
N GLY A 246 -29.61 13.12 -24.49
CA GLY A 246 -30.23 14.17 -23.68
C GLY A 246 -31.71 13.92 -23.33
N PHE A 247 -32.31 12.85 -23.85
CA PHE A 247 -33.76 12.66 -23.93
C PHE A 247 -34.42 12.32 -22.59
N TYR A 248 -35.56 12.97 -22.34
CA TYR A 248 -36.43 12.68 -21.20
C TYR A 248 -37.73 12.04 -21.70
N GLY A 249 -37.68 10.72 -21.90
CA GLY A 249 -38.81 9.89 -22.34
C GLY A 249 -39.56 9.20 -21.20
N GLN A 250 -40.41 8.23 -21.55
CA GLN A 250 -41.21 7.48 -20.56
C GLN A 250 -40.35 6.75 -19.53
N ARG A 251 -39.29 6.04 -19.96
CA ARG A 251 -38.41 5.27 -19.05
C ARG A 251 -37.69 6.17 -18.05
N THR A 252 -37.10 7.27 -18.53
CA THR A 252 -36.44 8.30 -17.71
C THR A 252 -37.41 8.90 -16.68
N GLN A 253 -38.64 9.19 -17.11
CA GLN A 253 -39.69 9.70 -16.23
C GLN A 253 -40.07 8.72 -15.12
N GLN A 254 -40.12 7.41 -15.42
CA GLN A 254 -40.42 6.38 -14.42
C GLN A 254 -39.32 6.26 -13.36
N TRP A 255 -38.05 6.48 -13.71
CA TRP A 255 -36.95 6.52 -12.75
C TRP A 255 -37.09 7.70 -11.76
N ASP A 256 -37.46 8.88 -12.25
CA ASP A 256 -37.77 10.03 -11.38
C ASP A 256 -38.93 9.72 -10.44
N GLN A 257 -39.96 9.02 -10.92
CA GLN A 257 -41.09 8.59 -10.11
C GLN A 257 -40.70 7.59 -9.01
N ILE A 258 -39.80 6.64 -9.31
CA ILE A 258 -39.26 5.70 -8.31
C ILE A 258 -38.50 6.46 -7.22
N ALA A 259 -37.56 7.33 -7.61
CA ALA A 259 -36.78 8.12 -6.66
C ALA A 259 -37.66 9.06 -5.81
N PHE A 260 -38.70 9.66 -6.41
CA PHE A 260 -39.67 10.49 -5.69
C PHE A 260 -40.45 9.71 -4.63
N ASN A 261 -40.88 8.49 -4.96
CA ASN A 261 -41.63 7.63 -4.03
C ASN A 261 -40.74 6.94 -2.98
N ALA A 262 -39.43 6.86 -3.21
CA ALA A 262 -38.45 6.29 -2.30
C ALA A 262 -37.42 7.36 -1.87
N PRO A 263 -37.78 8.32 -0.98
CA PRO A 263 -37.01 9.54 -0.75
C PRO A 263 -35.63 9.35 -0.11
N TYR A 264 -35.31 8.14 0.38
CA TYR A 264 -34.00 7.78 0.96
C TYR A 264 -33.13 6.93 0.01
N TYR A 265 -33.69 6.52 -1.14
CA TYR A 265 -33.03 5.66 -2.11
C TYR A 265 -32.40 6.50 -3.22
N LEU A 266 -31.07 6.55 -3.26
CA LEU A 266 -30.31 7.19 -4.33
C LEU A 266 -29.91 6.17 -5.40
N ILE A 267 -30.45 6.36 -6.60
CA ILE A 267 -30.05 5.62 -7.80
C ILE A 267 -28.79 6.27 -8.37
N VAL A 268 -27.72 5.51 -8.52
CA VAL A 268 -26.46 5.98 -9.12
C VAL A 268 -26.27 5.29 -10.47
N GLU A 269 -26.13 6.07 -11.54
CA GLU A 269 -26.05 5.57 -12.92
C GLU A 269 -24.78 6.06 -13.63
N SER A 270 -24.17 5.20 -14.43
CA SER A 270 -23.05 5.59 -15.31
C SER A 270 -23.51 6.55 -16.41
N ALA A 271 -22.72 7.59 -16.72
CA ALA A 271 -23.08 8.57 -17.75
C ALA A 271 -23.07 8.01 -19.20
N GLY A 272 -22.39 6.88 -19.43
CA GLY A 272 -22.21 6.30 -20.76
C GLY A 272 -20.81 6.54 -21.33
N ASN A 273 -20.48 5.75 -22.35
CA ASN A 273 -19.14 5.73 -22.98
C ASN A 273 -19.18 6.16 -24.46
N ALA A 274 -20.11 7.04 -24.85
CA ALA A 274 -20.42 7.30 -26.25
C ALA A 274 -19.21 7.82 -27.07
N HIS A 275 -18.28 8.52 -26.43
CA HIS A 275 -17.06 9.03 -27.08
C HIS A 275 -16.10 7.92 -27.54
N ALA A 276 -16.19 6.71 -26.95
CA ALA A 276 -15.45 5.54 -27.44
C ALA A 276 -15.96 5.03 -28.80
N TYR A 277 -17.18 5.42 -29.18
CA TYR A 277 -17.87 4.96 -30.39
C TYR A 277 -18.18 6.17 -31.30
N PRO A 278 -17.17 6.82 -31.90
CA PRO A 278 -17.35 8.04 -32.71
C PRO A 278 -18.08 7.83 -34.05
N GLY A 279 -18.42 6.58 -34.37
CA GLY A 279 -18.89 6.15 -35.68
C GLY A 279 -17.77 5.90 -36.68
N PRO A 280 -18.08 5.26 -37.83
CA PRO A 280 -17.11 5.00 -38.88
C PRO A 280 -16.63 6.32 -39.51
N ALA A 281 -15.46 6.33 -40.15
CA ALA A 281 -15.03 7.50 -40.92
C ALA A 281 -16.08 7.85 -41.99
N VAL A 282 -16.30 9.16 -42.23
CA VAL A 282 -17.18 9.63 -43.31
C VAL A 282 -16.74 8.98 -44.63
N GLY A 283 -17.71 8.42 -45.37
CA GLY A 283 -17.45 7.66 -46.59
C GLY A 283 -17.24 6.15 -46.39
N SER A 284 -17.15 5.64 -45.16
CA SER A 284 -17.13 4.20 -44.88
C SER A 284 -18.54 3.66 -44.70
N ASP A 285 -18.78 2.40 -45.07
CA ASP A 285 -20.10 1.80 -44.99
C ASP A 285 -20.58 1.63 -43.54
N TYR A 286 -21.89 1.75 -43.35
CA TYR A 286 -22.54 1.55 -42.06
C TYR A 286 -23.92 0.91 -42.22
N TYR A 287 -24.41 0.31 -41.14
CA TYR A 287 -25.75 -0.25 -41.07
C TYR A 287 -26.68 0.67 -40.29
N GLY A 288 -27.93 0.77 -40.72
CA GLY A 288 -28.94 1.59 -40.05
C GLY A 288 -30.34 1.12 -40.43
N TYR A 289 -31.36 1.65 -39.77
CA TYR A 289 -32.74 1.22 -40.05
C TYR A 289 -33.14 1.51 -41.51
N ALA A 290 -33.87 0.56 -42.12
CA ALA A 290 -34.29 0.65 -43.51
C ALA A 290 -35.22 1.87 -43.74
N SER A 291 -36.21 2.06 -42.88
CA SER A 291 -37.10 3.23 -42.85
C SER A 291 -37.75 3.40 -41.47
N ALA A 292 -38.39 4.54 -41.21
CA ALA A 292 -39.12 4.76 -39.95
C ALA A 292 -40.24 3.72 -39.69
N SER A 293 -40.75 3.07 -40.74
CA SER A 293 -41.75 2.00 -40.66
C SER A 293 -41.16 0.59 -40.78
N ASN A 294 -39.85 0.45 -41.01
CA ASN A 294 -39.13 -0.81 -41.13
C ASN A 294 -37.82 -0.76 -40.35
N GLN A 295 -37.86 -1.32 -39.15
CA GLN A 295 -36.76 -1.34 -38.17
C GLN A 295 -35.71 -2.42 -38.46
N THR A 296 -35.68 -2.99 -39.67
CA THR A 296 -34.60 -3.90 -40.07
C THR A 296 -33.33 -3.09 -40.31
N LEU A 297 -32.23 -3.45 -39.66
CA LEU A 297 -30.90 -2.91 -39.95
C LEU A 297 -30.44 -3.41 -41.33
N VAL A 298 -30.17 -2.47 -42.23
CA VAL A 298 -29.66 -2.74 -43.58
C VAL A 298 -28.40 -1.92 -43.80
N ASP A 299 -27.55 -2.39 -44.71
CA ASP A 299 -26.42 -1.61 -45.20
C ASP A 299 -26.93 -0.32 -45.86
N LYS A 300 -26.50 0.83 -45.34
CA LYS A 300 -26.87 2.16 -45.83
C LYS A 300 -25.83 2.72 -46.81
N GLY A 301 -24.77 1.95 -47.10
CA GLY A 301 -23.61 2.39 -47.84
C GLY A 301 -22.81 3.43 -47.05
N PRO A 302 -22.07 4.32 -47.75
CA PRO A 302 -21.10 5.20 -47.10
C PRO A 302 -21.77 6.21 -46.16
N ARG A 303 -21.24 6.34 -44.94
CA ARG A 303 -21.66 7.33 -43.95
C ARG A 303 -21.58 8.74 -44.56
N PRO A 304 -22.68 9.52 -44.59
CA PRO A 304 -22.64 10.92 -45.00
C PRO A 304 -22.04 11.81 -43.89
N ALA A 305 -21.44 12.94 -44.29
CA ALA A 305 -20.88 13.92 -43.36
C ALA A 305 -21.93 14.58 -42.44
N SER A 306 -23.21 14.50 -42.79
CA SER A 306 -24.31 15.10 -42.04
C SER A 306 -24.67 14.34 -40.76
N ILE A 307 -24.34 13.04 -40.65
CA ILE A 307 -24.56 12.30 -39.40
C ILE A 307 -23.39 12.61 -38.47
N SER A 308 -23.71 13.23 -37.34
CA SER A 308 -22.78 13.61 -36.28
C SER A 308 -22.00 12.42 -35.73
N SER A 309 -20.82 12.70 -35.16
CA SER A 309 -20.07 11.73 -34.37
C SER A 309 -20.47 11.85 -32.90
N ASN A 310 -20.38 10.75 -32.15
CA ASN A 310 -20.67 10.73 -30.72
C ASN A 310 -19.61 11.46 -29.86
N THR A 311 -18.68 12.24 -30.43
CA THR A 311 -17.56 12.89 -29.71
C THR A 311 -17.91 14.28 -29.17
N GLY A 312 -19.17 14.70 -29.29
CA GLY A 312 -19.65 16.02 -28.88
C GLY A 312 -20.23 16.06 -27.47
N TYR A 313 -20.82 17.21 -27.15
CA TYR A 313 -21.76 17.37 -26.04
C TYR A 313 -23.11 16.72 -26.40
N ASP A 314 -23.98 16.57 -25.41
CA ASP A 314 -25.32 15.98 -25.57
C ASP A 314 -25.23 14.54 -26.06
N VAL A 315 -24.55 13.69 -25.27
CA VAL A 315 -24.31 12.27 -25.61
C VAL A 315 -24.54 11.32 -24.42
N ILE A 316 -25.29 11.75 -23.42
CA ILE A 316 -25.81 10.91 -22.32
C ILE A 316 -27.19 10.40 -22.74
N SER A 317 -27.38 9.09 -22.75
CA SER A 317 -28.64 8.49 -23.21
C SER A 317 -29.70 8.41 -22.11
N THR A 318 -30.94 8.63 -22.51
CA THR A 318 -32.19 8.22 -21.82
C THR A 318 -32.19 8.32 -20.28
N THR A 319 -32.01 7.22 -19.54
CA THR A 319 -32.15 7.14 -18.07
C THR A 319 -31.10 7.95 -17.34
N GLY A 320 -29.89 8.07 -17.90
CA GLY A 320 -28.84 8.94 -17.38
C GLY A 320 -29.25 10.42 -17.30
N ASN A 321 -30.33 10.81 -17.98
CA ASN A 321 -30.90 12.15 -17.96
C ASN A 321 -32.02 12.34 -16.91
N ALA A 322 -32.31 11.37 -16.03
CA ALA A 322 -33.29 11.55 -14.95
C ALA A 322 -32.83 12.62 -13.94
N LYS A 323 -33.76 13.39 -13.38
CA LYS A 323 -33.46 14.52 -12.47
C LYS A 323 -32.98 14.04 -11.10
N ASN A 324 -33.62 12.99 -10.58
CA ASN A 324 -33.52 12.58 -9.19
C ASN A 324 -32.41 11.56 -8.91
N ILE A 325 -31.73 11.09 -9.94
CA ILE A 325 -30.59 10.17 -9.83
C ILE A 325 -29.27 10.92 -9.70
N LEU A 326 -28.19 10.18 -9.41
CA LEU A 326 -26.82 10.67 -9.53
C LEU A 326 -26.14 10.04 -10.75
N THR A 327 -25.96 10.82 -11.82
CA THR A 327 -25.30 10.39 -13.05
C THR A 327 -23.80 10.65 -12.95
N VAL A 328 -22.99 9.64 -13.24
CA VAL A 328 -21.55 9.64 -12.94
C VAL A 328 -20.69 9.53 -14.20
N GLY A 329 -19.90 10.57 -14.48
CA GLY A 329 -18.85 10.54 -15.52
C GLY A 329 -17.55 9.90 -15.01
N ALA A 330 -16.57 9.73 -15.89
CA ALA A 330 -15.30 9.08 -15.57
C ALA A 330 -14.11 10.04 -15.74
N VAL A 331 -13.23 10.08 -14.75
CA VAL A 331 -11.92 10.74 -14.84
C VAL A 331 -10.79 9.72 -14.84
N ASN A 332 -9.62 10.20 -15.24
CA ASN A 332 -8.37 9.51 -15.07
C ASN A 332 -8.00 9.42 -13.57
N PRO A 333 -7.23 8.39 -13.20
CA PRO A 333 -6.78 8.14 -11.84
C PRO A 333 -5.95 9.28 -11.23
N LEU A 334 -6.22 9.58 -9.96
CA LEU A 334 -5.44 10.50 -9.14
C LEU A 334 -4.89 9.75 -7.92
N PRO A 335 -3.74 9.08 -8.08
CA PRO A 335 -3.09 8.28 -7.05
C PRO A 335 -2.99 8.84 -5.63
N TYR A 336 -2.76 10.14 -5.56
CA TYR A 336 -2.49 10.87 -4.33
C TYR A 336 -3.68 11.79 -3.98
N GLY A 337 -4.83 11.57 -4.62
CA GLY A 337 -5.95 12.50 -4.64
C GLY A 337 -5.72 13.70 -5.56
N PRO A 338 -6.73 14.56 -5.72
CA PRO A 338 -6.62 15.78 -6.51
C PRO A 338 -5.75 16.81 -5.78
N ALA A 339 -4.55 17.08 -6.30
CA ALA A 339 -3.66 18.12 -5.77
C ALA A 339 -4.18 19.52 -6.12
N THR A 340 -4.72 19.66 -7.34
CA THR A 340 -5.30 20.88 -7.90
C THR A 340 -6.46 20.51 -8.82
N SER A 341 -7.37 21.45 -9.08
CA SER A 341 -8.43 21.27 -10.10
C SER A 341 -7.86 20.90 -11.48
N SER A 342 -6.71 21.47 -11.84
CA SER A 342 -6.01 21.19 -13.10
C SER A 342 -5.40 19.79 -13.21
N SER A 343 -5.27 19.05 -12.09
CA SER A 343 -4.81 17.66 -12.11
C SER A 343 -5.90 16.68 -12.56
N ILE A 344 -7.17 17.09 -12.49
CA ILE A 344 -8.33 16.26 -12.84
C ILE A 344 -8.52 16.28 -14.35
N SER A 345 -8.39 15.12 -15.01
CA SER A 345 -8.62 15.00 -16.46
C SER A 345 -9.71 13.99 -16.77
N ILE A 346 -10.70 14.40 -17.56
CA ILE A 346 -11.80 13.54 -18.01
C ILE A 346 -11.27 12.33 -18.81
N ALA A 347 -11.91 11.18 -18.66
CA ALA A 347 -11.63 10.00 -19.47
C ALA A 347 -12.09 10.23 -20.91
N SER A 348 -11.29 9.77 -21.89
CA SER A 348 -11.56 10.02 -23.32
C SER A 348 -12.85 9.40 -23.84
N PHE A 349 -13.44 8.46 -23.11
CA PHE A 349 -14.69 7.79 -23.48
C PHE A 349 -15.93 8.37 -22.78
N SER A 350 -15.77 9.18 -21.72
CA SER A 350 -16.90 9.60 -20.87
C SER A 350 -17.90 10.45 -21.65
N SER A 351 -19.18 10.10 -21.59
CA SER A 351 -20.26 10.92 -22.16
C SER A 351 -20.45 12.23 -21.40
N TRP A 352 -20.83 13.29 -22.12
CA TRP A 352 -21.07 14.64 -21.61
C TRP A 352 -22.53 15.06 -21.84
N GLY A 353 -23.06 15.90 -20.94
CA GLY A 353 -24.33 16.58 -21.15
C GLY A 353 -24.21 17.71 -22.18
N PRO A 354 -25.15 18.67 -22.21
CA PRO A 354 -26.33 18.80 -21.34
C PRO A 354 -27.37 17.70 -21.59
N THR A 355 -28.41 17.68 -20.76
CA THR A 355 -29.69 17.07 -21.20
C THR A 355 -30.37 17.94 -22.26
N ASP A 356 -31.38 17.42 -22.95
CA ASP A 356 -32.13 18.16 -23.95
C ASP A 356 -32.75 19.45 -23.41
N ASP A 357 -33.21 19.44 -22.15
CA ASP A 357 -33.79 20.60 -21.49
C ASP A 357 -32.75 21.54 -20.84
N GLY A 358 -31.46 21.20 -20.95
CA GLY A 358 -30.35 22.03 -20.54
C GLY A 358 -29.85 21.82 -19.10
N ARG A 359 -30.23 20.72 -18.45
CA ARG A 359 -29.74 20.37 -17.11
C ARG A 359 -28.28 19.94 -17.15
N ILE A 360 -27.60 20.16 -16.04
CA ILE A 360 -26.22 19.73 -15.81
C ILE A 360 -26.19 18.19 -15.69
N LYS A 361 -25.54 17.53 -16.65
CA LYS A 361 -25.17 16.12 -16.61
C LYS A 361 -23.76 15.92 -17.20
N PRO A 362 -22.94 14.95 -16.72
CA PRO A 362 -23.18 14.15 -15.51
C PRO A 362 -23.32 15.05 -14.27
N ASP A 363 -23.87 14.55 -13.17
CA ASP A 363 -23.96 15.36 -11.95
C ASP A 363 -22.57 15.51 -11.31
N ILE A 364 -21.73 14.47 -11.42
CA ILE A 364 -20.43 14.36 -10.75
C ILE A 364 -19.53 13.39 -11.54
N VAL A 365 -18.23 13.39 -11.26
CA VAL A 365 -17.29 12.42 -11.81
C VAL A 365 -16.55 11.63 -10.73
N GLY A 366 -16.11 10.41 -11.08
CA GLY A 366 -15.29 9.51 -10.26
C GLY A 366 -14.25 8.78 -11.09
N ASP A 367 -13.37 8.01 -10.47
CA ASP A 367 -12.33 7.25 -11.19
C ASP A 367 -12.98 6.10 -11.97
N GLY A 368 -12.85 6.13 -13.30
CA GLY A 368 -13.45 5.12 -14.19
C GLY A 368 -12.47 4.58 -15.21
N VAL A 369 -11.23 5.06 -15.23
CA VAL A 369 -10.20 4.54 -16.14
C VAL A 369 -9.45 3.48 -15.36
N ASP A 370 -9.23 2.31 -15.96
CA ASP A 370 -8.50 1.17 -15.45
C ASP A 370 -8.87 0.85 -13.97
N VAL A 371 -10.15 0.66 -13.72
CA VAL A 371 -10.72 -0.07 -12.59
C VAL A 371 -10.04 -1.42 -12.31
N LEU A 372 -9.38 -1.79 -11.20
CA LEU A 372 -9.16 -3.24 -10.90
C LEU A 372 -10.12 -3.70 -9.83
N SER A 373 -10.70 -4.86 -10.08
CA SER A 373 -11.64 -5.51 -9.19
C SER A 373 -11.69 -7.01 -9.46
N ALA A 374 -12.64 -7.69 -8.83
CA ALA A 374 -12.87 -9.13 -8.98
C ALA A 374 -13.27 -9.50 -10.42
N GLY A 375 -12.70 -10.59 -10.93
CA GLY A 375 -13.05 -11.21 -12.21
C GLY A 375 -13.56 -12.65 -12.05
N THR A 376 -13.89 -13.30 -13.16
CA THR A 376 -14.64 -14.57 -13.16
C THR A 376 -13.83 -15.80 -13.55
N SER A 377 -12.57 -15.64 -13.99
CA SER A 377 -11.74 -16.77 -14.44
C SER A 377 -11.37 -17.79 -13.33
N GLY A 378 -11.57 -17.41 -12.07
CA GLY A 378 -11.41 -18.29 -10.90
C GLY A 378 -11.57 -17.52 -9.58
N PRO A 379 -11.56 -18.21 -8.42
CA PRO A 379 -11.78 -17.59 -7.10
C PRO A 379 -10.78 -16.49 -6.70
N GLN A 380 -9.64 -16.39 -7.39
CA GLN A 380 -8.58 -15.40 -7.15
C GLN A 380 -8.31 -14.53 -8.38
N SER A 381 -9.25 -14.48 -9.33
CA SER A 381 -9.10 -13.76 -10.59
C SER A 381 -9.34 -12.27 -10.40
N TYR A 382 -8.41 -11.42 -10.82
CA TYR A 382 -8.61 -9.98 -10.87
C TYR A 382 -8.44 -9.49 -12.30
N ILE A 383 -9.29 -8.54 -12.71
CA ILE A 383 -9.25 -7.96 -14.06
C ILE A 383 -9.31 -6.44 -13.94
N THR A 384 -8.78 -5.76 -14.96
CA THR A 384 -8.83 -4.31 -15.07
C THR A 384 -9.81 -3.90 -16.15
N MET A 385 -10.72 -2.97 -15.86
CA MET A 385 -11.74 -2.47 -16.79
C MET A 385 -11.82 -0.94 -16.77
N SER A 386 -12.13 -0.35 -17.92
CA SER A 386 -12.29 1.10 -18.08
C SER A 386 -13.69 1.41 -18.58
N GLY A 387 -14.34 2.40 -17.98
CA GLY A 387 -15.69 2.84 -18.34
C GLY A 387 -16.32 3.69 -17.25
N THR A 388 -17.34 4.47 -17.60
CA THR A 388 -18.24 5.09 -16.60
C THR A 388 -18.94 4.03 -15.74
N SER A 389 -19.03 2.78 -16.24
CA SER A 389 -19.39 1.59 -15.48
C SER A 389 -18.51 1.31 -14.26
N MET A 390 -17.27 1.81 -14.22
CA MET A 390 -16.34 1.66 -13.09
C MET A 390 -16.34 2.89 -12.17
N SER A 391 -16.64 4.09 -12.70
CA SER A 391 -16.77 5.29 -11.87
C SER A 391 -18.06 5.32 -11.06
N ALA A 392 -19.18 4.84 -11.61
CA ALA A 392 -20.45 4.73 -10.87
C ALA A 392 -20.34 3.90 -9.57
N PRO A 393 -19.74 2.68 -9.56
CA PRO A 393 -19.60 1.91 -8.33
C PRO A 393 -18.52 2.44 -7.39
N ASN A 394 -17.50 3.15 -7.91
CA ASN A 394 -16.57 3.91 -7.08
C ASN A 394 -17.31 4.99 -6.27
N ILE A 395 -18.23 5.73 -6.89
CA ILE A 395 -19.04 6.72 -6.17
C ILE A 395 -20.05 6.03 -5.25
N THR A 396 -20.81 5.05 -5.74
CA THR A 396 -21.87 4.38 -4.97
C THR A 396 -21.36 3.83 -3.64
N GLY A 397 -20.23 3.10 -3.66
CA GLY A 397 -19.66 2.55 -2.43
C GLY A 397 -19.12 3.64 -1.48
N SER A 398 -18.64 4.76 -2.01
CA SER A 398 -18.16 5.91 -1.22
C SER A 398 -19.32 6.64 -0.53
N LEU A 399 -20.42 6.85 -1.24
CA LEU A 399 -21.63 7.47 -0.71
C LEU A 399 -22.33 6.57 0.34
N TYR A 400 -22.20 5.24 0.21
CA TYR A 400 -22.68 4.30 1.22
C TYR A 400 -21.95 4.47 2.56
N LEU A 401 -20.65 4.79 2.55
CA LEU A 401 -19.91 5.16 3.77
C LEU A 401 -20.39 6.50 4.36
N LEU A 402 -20.76 7.48 3.53
CA LEU A 402 -21.30 8.74 4.04
C LEU A 402 -22.66 8.52 4.74
N GLN A 403 -23.49 7.59 4.27
CA GLN A 403 -24.71 7.18 4.98
C GLN A 403 -24.40 6.44 6.30
N GLU A 404 -23.37 5.59 6.33
CA GLU A 404 -22.88 4.98 7.59
C GLU A 404 -22.54 6.07 8.60
N TYR A 405 -21.70 7.02 8.20
CA TYR A 405 -21.22 8.08 9.08
C TYR A 405 -22.32 9.03 9.54
N TYR A 406 -23.19 9.44 8.61
CA TYR A 406 -24.31 10.30 8.96
C TYR A 406 -25.23 9.60 9.96
N ALA A 407 -25.52 8.30 9.77
CA ALA A 407 -26.33 7.54 10.72
C ALA A 407 -25.66 7.44 12.10
N GLU A 408 -24.34 7.22 12.17
CA GLU A 408 -23.60 7.22 13.42
C GLU A 408 -23.69 8.56 14.17
N LYS A 409 -23.68 9.68 13.44
CA LYS A 409 -23.79 11.03 14.03
C LYS A 409 -25.21 11.47 14.36
N ASN A 410 -26.22 10.89 13.71
CA ASN A 410 -27.61 11.34 13.77
C ASN A 410 -28.56 10.26 14.35
N GLY A 411 -28.07 9.47 15.31
CA GLY A 411 -28.90 8.52 16.07
C GLY A 411 -29.53 7.42 15.22
N GLY A 412 -28.85 6.99 14.15
CA GLY A 412 -29.31 5.98 13.20
C GLY A 412 -30.17 6.52 12.06
N SER A 413 -30.39 7.83 11.98
CA SER A 413 -31.15 8.46 10.88
C SER A 413 -30.31 8.54 9.61
N PHE A 414 -30.92 8.33 8.44
CA PHE A 414 -30.25 8.47 7.14
C PHE A 414 -30.54 9.82 6.51
N MET A 415 -29.64 10.27 5.63
CA MET A 415 -29.90 11.37 4.70
C MET A 415 -30.92 10.93 3.65
N ARG A 416 -31.79 11.84 3.22
CA ARG A 416 -32.56 11.67 1.97
C ARG A 416 -31.62 11.54 0.78
N ALA A 417 -32.10 10.92 -0.30
CA ALA A 417 -31.36 10.78 -1.55
C ALA A 417 -30.92 12.15 -2.09
N ALA A 418 -31.81 13.15 -2.06
CA ALA A 418 -31.49 14.52 -2.43
C ALA A 418 -30.39 15.15 -1.55
N THR A 419 -30.38 14.85 -0.25
CA THR A 419 -29.35 15.36 0.68
C THR A 419 -27.99 14.74 0.40
N LEU A 420 -27.94 13.42 0.17
CA LEU A 420 -26.70 12.72 -0.19
C LEU A 420 -26.16 13.19 -1.55
N LYS A 421 -27.03 13.32 -2.57
CA LYS A 421 -26.70 13.91 -3.88
C LYS A 421 -26.17 15.34 -3.73
N GLY A 422 -26.90 16.19 -3.02
CA GLY A 422 -26.53 17.58 -2.78
C GLY A 422 -25.21 17.72 -2.02
N LEU A 423 -24.97 16.89 -1.00
CA LEU A 423 -23.71 16.87 -0.27
C LEU A 423 -22.54 16.45 -1.15
N ALA A 424 -22.71 15.42 -1.99
CA ALA A 424 -21.70 14.97 -2.94
C ALA A 424 -21.31 16.08 -3.92
N CYS A 425 -22.29 16.74 -4.54
CA CYS A 425 -22.07 17.85 -5.46
C CYS A 425 -21.51 19.10 -4.75
N HIS A 426 -21.99 19.43 -3.55
CA HIS A 426 -21.55 20.62 -2.79
C HIS A 426 -20.07 20.54 -2.40
N THR A 427 -19.55 19.33 -2.17
CA THR A 427 -18.20 19.12 -1.66
C THR A 427 -17.21 18.61 -2.70
N ALA A 428 -17.68 18.43 -3.95
CA ALA A 428 -16.86 18.01 -5.07
C ALA A 428 -15.72 19.01 -5.34
N VAL A 429 -14.59 18.49 -5.80
CA VAL A 429 -13.46 19.30 -6.28
C VAL A 429 -13.77 19.73 -7.71
N ASP A 430 -13.96 21.03 -7.89
CA ASP A 430 -14.20 21.65 -9.20
C ASP A 430 -13.09 21.29 -10.19
N ALA A 431 -13.46 21.04 -11.45
CA ALA A 431 -12.56 20.59 -12.51
C ALA A 431 -12.96 21.26 -13.83
N GLY A 432 -11.99 21.54 -14.71
CA GLY A 432 -12.25 22.28 -15.93
C GLY A 432 -12.39 23.79 -15.68
N ASN A 433 -13.51 24.37 -16.08
CA ASN A 433 -13.79 25.79 -15.85
C ASN A 433 -14.26 26.02 -14.41
N THR A 434 -14.17 27.25 -13.90
CA THR A 434 -14.70 27.55 -12.56
C THR A 434 -16.23 27.43 -12.54
N GLY A 435 -16.75 26.66 -11.59
CA GLY A 435 -18.17 26.36 -11.46
C GLY A 435 -18.59 25.13 -12.29
N PRO A 436 -19.86 24.73 -12.21
CA PRO A 436 -20.30 23.51 -12.88
C PRO A 436 -20.16 23.59 -14.40
N ASP A 437 -19.97 22.45 -15.06
CA ASP A 437 -19.98 22.34 -16.53
C ASP A 437 -20.61 21.00 -17.01
N TYR A 438 -20.79 20.85 -18.32
CA TYR A 438 -21.40 19.65 -18.91
C TYR A 438 -20.44 18.47 -19.11
N ILE A 439 -19.16 18.62 -18.73
CA ILE A 439 -18.12 17.59 -18.83
C ILE A 439 -17.94 16.90 -17.47
N TYR A 440 -17.72 17.69 -16.43
CA TYR A 440 -17.40 17.27 -15.07
C TYR A 440 -18.60 17.37 -14.12
N GLY A 441 -19.70 17.99 -14.55
CA GLY A 441 -20.85 18.25 -13.68
C GLY A 441 -20.48 19.27 -12.60
N TRP A 442 -20.73 18.91 -11.34
CA TRP A 442 -20.31 19.68 -10.17
C TRP A 442 -18.86 19.39 -9.75
N GLY A 443 -18.15 18.49 -10.43
CA GLY A 443 -16.74 18.17 -10.19
C GLY A 443 -16.49 16.73 -9.75
N LEU A 444 -15.27 16.47 -9.24
CA LEU A 444 -14.84 15.17 -8.74
C LEU A 444 -15.30 14.96 -7.29
N LEU A 445 -15.94 13.82 -6.99
CA LEU A 445 -16.35 13.47 -5.62
C LEU A 445 -15.19 13.62 -4.63
N ASN A 446 -15.45 14.24 -3.48
CA ASN A 446 -14.51 14.27 -2.36
C ASN A 446 -15.20 13.81 -1.07
N THR A 447 -15.11 12.51 -0.81
CA THR A 447 -15.72 11.84 0.35
C THR A 447 -15.19 12.39 1.68
N GLY A 448 -13.91 12.78 1.74
CA GLY A 448 -13.30 13.38 2.93
C GLY A 448 -13.92 14.72 3.28
N ASN A 449 -14.06 15.61 2.29
CA ASN A 449 -14.73 16.89 2.46
C ASN A 449 -16.20 16.70 2.86
N ALA A 450 -16.92 15.79 2.21
CA ALA A 450 -18.30 15.46 2.56
C ALA A 450 -18.43 15.00 4.02
N ALA A 451 -17.56 14.11 4.48
CA ALA A 451 -17.54 13.64 5.87
C ALA A 451 -17.16 14.76 6.85
N GLN A 452 -16.27 15.68 6.47
CA GLN A 452 -15.95 16.85 7.29
C GLN A 452 -17.16 17.79 7.42
N VAL A 453 -17.94 17.97 6.35
CA VAL A 453 -19.21 18.74 6.39
C VAL A 453 -20.23 18.07 7.32
N ILE A 454 -20.32 16.73 7.33
CA ILE A 454 -21.15 16.00 8.31
C ILE A 454 -20.66 16.24 9.74
N THR A 455 -19.34 16.16 9.96
CA THR A 455 -18.71 16.37 11.27
C THR A 455 -18.97 17.77 11.82
N ASN A 456 -18.92 18.76 10.94
CA ASN A 456 -19.03 20.18 11.29
C ASN A 456 -20.48 20.68 11.39
N ASN A 457 -21.47 19.82 11.10
CA ASN A 457 -22.87 20.22 10.98
C ASN A 457 -23.37 20.89 12.28
N GLY A 458 -23.98 22.07 12.15
CA GLY A 458 -24.47 22.88 13.26
C GLY A 458 -23.42 23.83 13.86
N SER A 459 -22.18 23.81 13.38
CA SER A 459 -21.11 24.73 13.80
C SER A 459 -20.48 25.45 12.60
N LYS A 460 -19.58 24.78 11.88
CA LYS A 460 -18.88 25.30 10.69
C LYS A 460 -19.55 24.94 9.37
N SER A 461 -20.59 24.12 9.41
CA SER A 461 -21.43 23.79 8.25
C SER A 461 -22.89 23.62 8.66
N ILE A 462 -23.77 23.62 7.65
CA ILE A 462 -25.18 23.25 7.79
C ILE A 462 -25.44 22.07 6.85
N ILE A 463 -26.08 21.02 7.35
CA ILE A 463 -26.83 20.02 6.59
C ILE A 463 -28.23 20.03 7.18
N LYS A 464 -29.20 20.55 6.43
CA LYS A 464 -30.58 20.73 6.92
C LYS A 464 -31.59 20.23 5.90
N GLU A 465 -32.33 19.19 6.28
CA GLU A 465 -33.54 18.78 5.57
C GLU A 465 -34.74 19.60 6.07
N SER A 466 -35.49 20.19 5.14
CA SER A 466 -36.64 21.07 5.40
C SER A 466 -37.77 20.78 4.40
N ILE A 467 -38.94 21.34 4.66
CA ILE A 467 -40.10 21.30 3.76
C ILE A 467 -40.55 22.73 3.52
N LEU A 468 -40.63 23.10 2.24
CA LEU A 468 -41.12 24.40 1.80
C LEU A 468 -42.59 24.27 1.40
N GLN A 469 -43.47 25.02 2.08
CA GLN A 469 -44.90 25.06 1.77
C GLN A 469 -45.21 26.04 0.63
N GLN A 470 -46.37 25.88 -0.02
CA GLN A 470 -46.84 26.84 -1.03
C GLN A 470 -46.81 28.28 -0.50
N GLY A 471 -46.20 29.20 -1.26
CA GLY A 471 -45.97 30.60 -0.90
C GLY A 471 -44.93 30.87 0.21
N GLN A 472 -44.29 29.85 0.79
CA GLN A 472 -43.33 30.02 1.87
C GLN A 472 -41.93 30.43 1.37
N GLN A 473 -41.23 31.20 2.19
CA GLN A 473 -39.80 31.45 2.12
C GLN A 473 -39.15 31.08 3.48
N GLN A 474 -37.95 30.50 3.45
CA GLN A 474 -37.15 30.20 4.64
C GLN A 474 -35.82 30.95 4.60
N THR A 475 -35.35 31.41 5.75
CA THR A 475 -34.10 32.18 5.87
C THR A 475 -33.18 31.56 6.92
N TYR A 476 -31.87 31.65 6.67
CA TYR A 476 -30.81 31.17 7.54
C TYR A 476 -29.72 32.23 7.62
N ASN A 477 -29.46 32.74 8.82
CA ASN A 477 -28.40 33.72 9.04
C ASN A 477 -27.09 33.00 9.38
N VAL A 478 -26.02 33.35 8.69
CA VAL A 478 -24.69 32.76 8.85
C VAL A 478 -23.64 33.86 8.92
N ILE A 479 -22.51 33.58 9.57
CA ILE A 479 -21.34 34.45 9.55
C ILE A 479 -20.25 33.71 8.80
N ALA A 480 -19.67 34.35 7.79
CA ALA A 480 -18.58 33.75 7.01
C ALA A 480 -17.37 33.51 7.91
N SER A 481 -16.82 32.30 7.89
CA SER A 481 -15.67 31.94 8.74
C SER A 481 -14.34 32.39 8.16
N GLY A 482 -14.22 32.42 6.83
CA GLY A 482 -12.91 32.47 6.16
C GLY A 482 -12.20 31.11 6.13
N ASP A 483 -12.77 30.07 6.74
CA ASP A 483 -12.32 28.67 6.64
C ASP A 483 -12.84 28.09 5.32
N GLY A 484 -12.20 28.48 4.22
CA GLY A 484 -12.65 28.23 2.86
C GLY A 484 -13.72 29.23 2.36
N ILE A 485 -14.38 28.83 1.28
CA ILE A 485 -15.33 29.68 0.55
C ILE A 485 -16.73 29.55 1.15
N LEU A 486 -17.46 30.67 1.26
CA LEU A 486 -18.88 30.62 1.60
C LEU A 486 -19.66 30.08 0.40
N SER A 487 -20.23 28.89 0.55
CA SER A 487 -21.11 28.29 -0.43
C SER A 487 -22.36 27.74 0.24
N ALA A 488 -23.49 27.81 -0.45
CA ALA A 488 -24.72 27.14 -0.06
C ALA A 488 -25.37 26.46 -1.27
N THR A 489 -25.76 25.21 -1.10
CA THR A 489 -26.43 24.38 -2.10
C THR A 489 -27.80 23.96 -1.58
N ILE A 490 -28.84 24.10 -2.40
CA ILE A 490 -30.10 23.38 -2.21
C ILE A 490 -30.22 22.22 -3.19
N SER A 491 -30.83 21.13 -2.75
CA SER A 491 -31.14 19.98 -3.60
C SER A 491 -32.47 19.34 -3.19
N TRP A 492 -33.24 18.87 -4.16
CA TRP A 492 -34.53 18.23 -3.91
C TRP A 492 -34.84 17.09 -4.88
N THR A 493 -35.63 16.14 -4.42
CA THR A 493 -36.23 15.10 -5.25
C THR A 493 -37.49 15.68 -5.87
N ASP A 494 -37.43 16.03 -7.15
CA ASP A 494 -38.47 16.73 -7.89
C ASP A 494 -39.54 15.73 -8.40
N PRO A 495 -40.83 16.10 -8.47
CA PRO A 495 -41.83 15.24 -9.12
C PRO A 495 -41.47 14.93 -10.58
N MET A 496 -41.99 13.82 -11.11
CA MET A 496 -41.75 13.42 -12.50
C MET A 496 -42.14 14.53 -13.49
N GLY A 497 -41.22 14.91 -14.39
CA GLY A 497 -41.46 15.92 -15.43
C GLY A 497 -42.34 15.43 -16.58
N THR A 498 -42.74 16.32 -17.48
CA THR A 498 -43.51 15.97 -18.69
C THR A 498 -42.62 15.30 -19.74
N GLN A 499 -43.05 14.13 -20.23
CA GLN A 499 -42.35 13.39 -21.29
C GLN A 499 -42.16 14.25 -22.55
N THR A 500 -40.98 14.14 -23.16
CA THR A 500 -40.78 14.64 -24.53
C THR A 500 -41.34 13.60 -25.52
N PRO A 501 -42.06 14.01 -26.59
CA PRO A 501 -42.47 13.08 -27.64
C PRO A 501 -41.27 12.44 -28.36
N ASP A 502 -41.35 11.13 -28.61
CA ASP A 502 -40.30 10.38 -29.32
C ASP A 502 -39.93 11.02 -30.67
N GLY A 503 -38.65 11.00 -31.01
CA GLY A 503 -38.10 11.65 -32.21
C GLY A 503 -37.87 13.15 -32.08
N THR A 504 -38.21 13.78 -30.95
CA THR A 504 -37.88 15.19 -30.70
C THR A 504 -36.44 15.31 -30.23
N VAL A 505 -35.63 16.09 -30.96
CA VAL A 505 -34.22 16.35 -30.65
C VAL A 505 -34.07 17.70 -29.97
N ASN A 506 -33.23 17.80 -28.93
CA ASN A 506 -32.80 19.08 -28.33
C ASN A 506 -33.97 19.95 -27.81
N SER A 507 -34.95 19.32 -27.15
CA SER A 507 -36.11 20.03 -26.60
C SER A 507 -35.76 20.84 -25.35
N ARG A 508 -35.59 22.16 -25.50
CA ARG A 508 -35.31 23.11 -24.39
C ARG A 508 -36.50 23.38 -23.44
N THR A 509 -37.52 22.52 -23.43
CA THR A 509 -38.66 22.65 -22.52
C THR A 509 -38.27 22.06 -21.16
N PRO A 510 -38.21 22.86 -20.07
CA PRO A 510 -37.75 22.39 -18.77
C PRO A 510 -38.49 21.14 -18.30
N LYS A 511 -37.74 20.17 -17.75
CA LYS A 511 -38.34 18.99 -17.10
C LYS A 511 -38.53 19.20 -15.60
N LEU A 512 -37.97 20.26 -15.03
CA LEU A 512 -38.21 20.69 -13.66
C LEU A 512 -39.70 21.00 -13.43
N VAL A 513 -40.26 20.52 -12.32
CA VAL A 513 -41.67 20.70 -11.95
C VAL A 513 -41.81 21.70 -10.81
N ASN A 514 -41.13 21.44 -9.69
CA ASN A 514 -41.09 22.35 -8.56
C ASN A 514 -39.80 23.17 -8.65
N ASP A 515 -39.94 24.44 -9.02
CA ASP A 515 -38.83 25.41 -9.16
C ASP A 515 -38.55 26.05 -7.79
N LEU A 516 -37.47 25.61 -7.14
CA LEU A 516 -36.99 26.12 -5.87
C LEU A 516 -35.78 27.01 -6.11
N ASP A 517 -35.71 28.12 -5.38
CA ASP A 517 -34.68 29.14 -5.51
C ASP A 517 -33.86 29.29 -4.24
N ILE A 518 -32.54 29.35 -4.35
CA ILE A 518 -31.64 29.84 -3.31
C ILE A 518 -31.05 31.22 -3.69
N ARG A 519 -30.96 32.11 -2.70
CA ARG A 519 -30.22 33.38 -2.78
C ARG A 519 -29.38 33.55 -1.52
N ILE A 520 -28.25 34.24 -1.62
CA ILE A 520 -27.49 34.71 -0.46
C ILE A 520 -27.40 36.23 -0.52
N SER A 521 -27.62 36.94 0.58
CA SER A 521 -27.43 38.39 0.65
C SER A 521 -26.49 38.78 1.79
N ASP A 522 -25.65 39.78 1.55
CA ASP A 522 -24.81 40.41 2.57
C ASP A 522 -25.41 41.73 3.12
N GLY A 523 -26.69 41.98 2.81
CA GLY A 523 -27.42 43.21 3.10
C GLY A 523 -27.30 44.30 2.02
N THR A 524 -26.33 44.18 1.10
CA THR A 524 -26.09 45.15 0.02
C THR A 524 -26.14 44.53 -1.37
N VAL A 525 -25.61 43.31 -1.51
CA VAL A 525 -25.57 42.53 -2.74
C VAL A 525 -26.33 41.24 -2.53
N THR A 526 -27.06 40.81 -3.56
CA THR A 526 -27.70 39.49 -3.61
C THR A 526 -26.94 38.63 -4.62
N PHE A 527 -26.44 37.50 -4.15
CA PHE A 527 -25.72 36.50 -4.93
C PHE A 527 -26.72 35.45 -5.43
N MET A 528 -26.57 35.09 -6.71
CA MET A 528 -27.46 34.21 -7.47
C MET A 528 -26.77 32.86 -7.71
N PRO A 529 -27.53 31.76 -7.92
CA PRO A 529 -26.94 30.45 -8.18
C PRO A 529 -26.31 30.36 -9.57
N TRP A 530 -25.53 29.30 -9.79
CA TRP A 530 -24.95 28.99 -11.10
C TRP A 530 -25.99 28.56 -12.14
N ILE A 531 -25.75 28.96 -13.39
CA ILE A 531 -26.47 28.57 -14.61
C ILE A 531 -25.47 28.28 -15.74
N LEU A 532 -25.89 27.42 -16.68
CA LEU A 532 -25.17 27.13 -17.93
C LEU A 532 -26.02 27.48 -19.16
N ASP A 533 -25.36 27.64 -20.31
CA ASP A 533 -26.02 27.87 -21.60
C ASP A 533 -26.02 26.57 -22.42
N PRO A 534 -27.14 25.84 -22.51
CA PRO A 534 -27.20 24.59 -23.28
C PRO A 534 -27.06 24.76 -24.79
N ASN A 535 -27.22 25.99 -25.32
CA ASN A 535 -26.98 26.26 -26.73
C ASN A 535 -25.50 26.55 -27.03
N ASN A 536 -24.70 26.83 -26.00
CA ASN A 536 -23.25 27.01 -26.08
C ASN A 536 -22.58 26.17 -24.97
N PRO A 537 -22.61 24.83 -25.05
CA PRO A 537 -22.29 23.95 -23.92
C PRO A 537 -20.83 24.00 -23.43
N SER A 538 -19.92 24.60 -24.20
CA SER A 538 -18.53 24.85 -23.77
C SER A 538 -18.32 26.20 -23.08
N ALA A 539 -19.34 27.05 -23.00
CA ALA A 539 -19.25 28.35 -22.34
C ALA A 539 -19.11 28.19 -20.82
N ILE A 540 -18.35 29.08 -20.20
CA ILE A 540 -18.18 29.11 -18.74
C ILE A 540 -19.50 29.37 -18.01
N ALA A 541 -19.65 28.81 -16.81
CA ALA A 541 -20.78 29.07 -15.94
C ALA A 541 -20.94 30.56 -15.61
N LYS A 542 -22.21 30.97 -15.43
CA LYS A 542 -22.58 32.32 -15.01
C LYS A 542 -23.54 32.21 -13.83
N THR A 543 -23.75 33.31 -13.12
CA THR A 543 -24.78 33.35 -12.08
C THR A 543 -26.09 33.87 -12.66
N GLY A 544 -27.22 33.28 -12.28
CA GLY A 544 -28.54 33.67 -12.77
C GLY A 544 -29.66 32.88 -12.09
N ASP A 545 -30.85 32.97 -12.65
CA ASP A 545 -32.00 32.20 -12.18
C ASP A 545 -31.94 30.80 -12.82
N ASN A 546 -31.76 29.75 -12.02
CA ASN A 546 -31.73 28.39 -12.55
C ASN A 546 -33.16 27.84 -12.60
N ILE A 547 -33.62 27.50 -13.79
CA ILE A 547 -35.01 27.09 -14.04
C ILE A 547 -35.11 25.64 -14.54
N VAL A 548 -33.98 24.91 -14.54
CA VAL A 548 -33.89 23.57 -15.13
C VAL A 548 -33.39 22.53 -14.14
N ASP A 549 -32.44 22.87 -13.26
CA ASP A 549 -31.82 21.91 -12.34
C ASP A 549 -32.57 21.79 -11.01
N ASN A 550 -32.61 20.59 -10.46
CA ASN A 550 -33.09 20.32 -9.09
C ASN A 550 -31.97 20.38 -8.03
N ILE A 551 -30.88 21.08 -8.39
CA ILE A 551 -29.76 21.43 -7.54
C ILE A 551 -29.32 22.84 -7.90
N GLU A 552 -29.29 23.73 -6.91
CA GLU A 552 -28.79 25.10 -7.08
C GLU A 552 -27.68 25.36 -6.07
N GLN A 553 -26.58 25.98 -6.51
CA GLN A 553 -25.49 26.41 -5.63
C GLN A 553 -25.20 27.89 -5.82
N VAL A 554 -25.15 28.62 -4.72
CA VAL A 554 -24.55 29.97 -4.64
C VAL A 554 -23.13 29.83 -4.09
N TYR A 555 -22.17 30.42 -4.78
CA TYR A 555 -20.74 30.34 -4.46
C TYR A 555 -20.14 31.73 -4.36
N ILE A 556 -19.58 32.08 -3.19
CA ILE A 556 -19.07 33.42 -2.90
C ILE A 556 -17.58 33.36 -2.55
N ALA A 557 -16.71 33.23 -3.55
CA ALA A 557 -15.25 33.33 -3.37
C ALA A 557 -14.83 34.66 -2.71
N GLY A 558 -15.64 35.69 -2.88
CA GLY A 558 -15.49 37.04 -2.32
C GLY A 558 -15.94 37.21 -0.87
N ALA A 559 -16.30 36.14 -0.15
CA ALA A 559 -16.85 36.27 1.20
C ALA A 559 -15.86 36.94 2.14
N VAL A 560 -16.38 37.81 3.01
CA VAL A 560 -15.60 38.58 3.97
C VAL A 560 -15.67 37.87 5.32
N PRO A 561 -14.56 37.34 5.85
CA PRO A 561 -14.54 36.69 7.16
C PRO A 561 -15.15 37.58 8.25
N GLY A 562 -15.97 37.01 9.12
CA GLY A 562 -16.69 37.72 10.17
C GLY A 562 -17.89 38.56 9.71
N LYS A 563 -18.17 38.67 8.40
CA LYS A 563 -19.38 39.34 7.90
C LYS A 563 -20.59 38.41 7.96
N ALA A 564 -21.74 38.97 8.32
CA ALA A 564 -23.02 38.26 8.31
C ALA A 564 -23.62 38.19 6.89
N TYR A 565 -24.20 37.05 6.57
CA TYR A 565 -24.93 36.77 5.34
C TYR A 565 -26.27 36.09 5.68
N THR A 566 -27.28 36.31 4.84
CA THR A 566 -28.58 35.65 4.94
C THR A 566 -28.78 34.78 3.71
N ILE A 567 -28.91 33.47 3.93
CA ILE A 567 -29.31 32.49 2.92
C ILE A 567 -30.84 32.44 2.92
N THR A 568 -31.44 32.51 1.74
CA THR A 568 -32.89 32.52 1.55
C THR A 568 -33.27 31.44 0.56
N VAL A 569 -34.21 30.58 0.94
CA VAL A 569 -34.79 29.54 0.08
C VAL A 569 -36.27 29.85 -0.15
N SER A 570 -36.67 29.92 -1.41
CA SER A 570 -38.05 30.18 -1.86
C SER A 570 -38.42 29.26 -3.02
N HIS A 571 -39.58 29.47 -3.63
CA HIS A 571 -40.00 28.76 -4.84
C HIS A 571 -40.81 29.67 -5.76
N LYS A 572 -40.92 29.26 -7.02
CA LYS A 572 -41.77 29.88 -8.02
C LYS A 572 -42.99 29.02 -8.33
N GLY A 573 -44.05 29.68 -8.79
CA GLY A 573 -45.25 29.02 -9.26
C GLY A 573 -46.00 28.25 -8.17
N THR A 574 -46.59 27.13 -8.58
CA THR A 574 -47.38 26.25 -7.70
C THR A 574 -46.63 24.95 -7.49
N LEU A 575 -46.28 24.65 -6.24
CA LEU A 575 -45.67 23.38 -5.86
C LEU A 575 -46.66 22.23 -6.06
N THR A 576 -46.29 21.26 -6.87
CA THR A 576 -47.02 20.01 -7.03
C THR A 576 -47.06 19.28 -5.68
N GLY A 577 -48.25 18.96 -5.19
CA GLY A 577 -48.46 18.38 -3.85
C GLY A 577 -48.54 19.42 -2.72
N GLY A 578 -48.50 20.72 -3.03
CA GLY A 578 -48.65 21.83 -2.06
C GLY A 578 -47.42 22.12 -1.19
N SER A 579 -46.39 21.28 -1.28
CA SER A 579 -45.10 21.48 -0.60
C SER A 579 -43.98 20.70 -1.29
N GLN A 580 -42.73 21.11 -1.10
CA GLN A 580 -41.55 20.40 -1.59
C GLN A 580 -40.53 20.22 -0.45
N ALA A 581 -40.11 18.97 -0.27
CA ALA A 581 -38.99 18.61 0.58
C ALA A 581 -37.67 19.03 -0.08
N TYR A 582 -36.77 19.69 0.64
CA TYR A 582 -35.45 20.06 0.12
C TYR A 582 -34.37 19.92 1.20
N SER A 583 -33.11 19.94 0.76
CA SER A 583 -31.93 19.92 1.62
C SER A 583 -31.17 21.22 1.41
N LEU A 584 -30.65 21.83 2.48
CA LEU A 584 -29.68 22.91 2.45
C LEU A 584 -28.35 22.39 2.96
N ILE A 585 -27.30 22.50 2.15
CA ILE A 585 -25.91 22.28 2.55
C ILE A 585 -25.17 23.62 2.49
N ALA A 586 -24.51 24.06 3.56
CA ALA A 586 -23.70 25.28 3.55
C ALA A 586 -22.36 25.10 4.26
N THR A 587 -21.31 25.69 3.70
CA THR A 587 -19.91 25.66 4.19
C THR A 587 -19.29 27.05 4.12
N GLY A 588 -18.10 27.22 4.71
CA GLY A 588 -17.48 28.55 4.86
C GLY A 588 -18.21 29.45 5.87
N ILE A 589 -18.95 28.83 6.81
CA ILE A 589 -19.73 29.50 7.85
C ILE A 589 -19.18 29.20 9.25
N GLY A 590 -19.81 29.77 10.28
CA GLY A 590 -19.44 29.55 11.68
C GLY A 590 -18.36 30.52 12.17
N GLY A 591 -18.16 31.63 11.44
CA GLY A 591 -17.22 32.68 11.83
C GLY A 591 -17.69 33.54 13.00
N THR A 592 -16.78 34.37 13.48
CA THR A 592 -17.04 35.38 14.52
C THR A 592 -16.96 36.76 13.90
N ALA A 593 -17.92 37.63 14.23
CA ALA A 593 -17.86 39.02 13.78
C ALA A 593 -16.69 39.75 14.44
N TYR A 594 -15.85 40.39 13.62
CA TYR A 594 -14.74 41.20 14.12
C TYR A 594 -15.25 42.38 14.95
N CYS A 595 -14.49 42.72 15.98
CA CYS A 595 -14.74 43.88 16.82
C CYS A 595 -14.78 45.19 16.00
N THR A 596 -15.57 46.16 16.45
CA THR A 596 -15.59 47.51 15.86
C THR A 596 -14.30 48.27 16.16
N SER A 597 -13.80 49.05 15.20
CA SER A 597 -12.69 49.99 15.38
C SER A 597 -12.97 51.29 14.64
N ALA A 598 -13.12 52.40 15.36
CA ALA A 598 -13.41 53.70 14.76
C ALA A 598 -12.99 54.88 15.65
N PRO A 599 -12.51 55.99 15.05
CA PRO A 599 -12.27 57.22 15.79
C PRO A 599 -13.59 57.93 16.14
N LEU A 600 -13.56 58.79 17.16
CA LEU A 600 -14.62 59.74 17.49
C LEU A 600 -14.68 60.91 16.50
N SER A 601 -13.58 61.18 15.78
CA SER A 601 -13.49 62.21 14.74
C SER A 601 -12.53 61.78 13.63
N ASN A 602 -12.91 62.02 12.37
CA ASN A 602 -12.06 61.81 11.20
C ASN A 602 -11.13 63.01 10.91
N ALA A 603 -10.89 63.91 11.86
CA ALA A 603 -10.06 65.09 11.61
C ALA A 603 -8.56 64.74 11.51
N ASP A 604 -7.83 65.59 10.79
CA ASP A 604 -6.38 65.74 10.83
C ASP A 604 -5.55 64.59 10.23
N SER A 605 -5.50 63.42 10.84
CA SER A 605 -4.56 62.35 10.43
C SER A 605 -5.21 61.26 9.57
N ARG A 606 -4.47 60.78 8.56
CA ARG A 606 -4.94 59.73 7.62
C ARG A 606 -3.83 58.79 7.18
N ILE A 607 -4.21 57.66 6.61
CA ILE A 607 -3.30 56.74 5.92
C ILE A 607 -3.24 57.17 4.44
N ASN A 608 -2.05 57.45 3.92
CA ASN A 608 -1.83 57.88 2.54
C ASN A 608 -1.54 56.71 1.60
N ASN A 609 -0.90 55.65 2.09
CA ASN A 609 -0.61 54.48 1.29
C ASN A 609 -0.38 53.23 2.16
N VAL A 610 -0.84 52.08 1.69
CA VAL A 610 -0.51 50.75 2.23
C VAL A 610 -0.01 49.88 1.07
N THR A 611 1.21 49.37 1.17
CA THR A 611 1.78 48.40 0.23
C THR A 611 2.18 47.14 0.98
N LEU A 612 1.66 45.98 0.55
CA LEU A 612 1.99 44.66 1.09
C LEU A 612 1.72 43.59 0.03
N ALA A 613 2.71 42.74 -0.24
CA ALA A 613 2.59 41.66 -1.22
C ALA A 613 2.04 42.14 -2.58
N ASN A 614 0.85 41.68 -2.98
CA ASN A 614 0.19 42.01 -4.25
C ASN A 614 -0.61 43.33 -4.22
N ILE A 615 -0.71 44.03 -3.08
CA ILE A 615 -1.47 45.28 -2.96
C ILE A 615 -0.56 46.51 -2.85
N ASN A 616 -0.96 47.60 -3.52
CA ASN A 616 -0.44 48.95 -3.35
C ASN A 616 -1.62 49.92 -3.47
N TYR A 617 -2.15 50.37 -2.33
CA TYR A 617 -3.38 51.14 -2.25
C TYR A 617 -3.13 52.57 -1.73
N THR A 618 -3.61 53.55 -2.50
CA THR A 618 -3.60 54.98 -2.14
C THR A 618 -5.05 55.46 -2.04
N PRO A 619 -5.56 55.80 -0.84
CA PRO A 619 -6.94 56.26 -0.69
C PRO A 619 -7.17 57.62 -1.36
N VAL A 620 -8.39 57.88 -1.80
CA VAL A 620 -8.82 59.17 -2.37
C VAL A 620 -8.53 60.33 -1.38
N ALA A 621 -8.30 61.55 -1.88
CA ALA A 621 -8.06 62.72 -1.04
C ALA A 621 -9.21 62.99 -0.04
N GLY A 622 -8.87 63.47 1.16
CA GLY A 622 -9.82 63.68 2.27
C GLY A 622 -9.60 62.71 3.46
N CYS A 623 -10.25 62.97 4.59
CA CYS A 623 -10.14 62.11 5.78
C CYS A 623 -11.41 61.31 6.02
N THR A 624 -11.24 60.04 6.38
CA THR A 624 -12.30 59.08 6.69
C THR A 624 -12.08 58.50 8.08
N SER A 625 -13.14 58.03 8.72
CA SER A 625 -13.05 57.37 10.03
C SER A 625 -12.72 55.89 9.88
N TYR A 626 -13.50 55.19 9.06
CA TYR A 626 -13.36 53.77 8.78
C TYR A 626 -13.52 53.54 7.27
N THR A 627 -12.59 52.81 6.68
CA THR A 627 -12.60 52.46 5.27
C THR A 627 -12.62 50.93 5.13
N ASN A 628 -13.72 50.38 4.62
CA ASN A 628 -13.80 48.95 4.31
C ASN A 628 -13.18 48.68 2.94
N LEU A 629 -12.05 47.98 2.91
CA LEU A 629 -11.30 47.63 1.71
C LEU A 629 -11.21 46.11 1.53
N THR A 630 -12.16 45.33 2.07
CA THR A 630 -12.16 43.86 1.96
C THR A 630 -12.39 43.35 0.54
N ASN A 631 -12.73 44.23 -0.42
CA ASN A 631 -12.68 43.94 -1.85
C ASN A 631 -11.24 43.81 -2.38
N LEU A 632 -10.26 44.40 -1.69
CA LEU A 632 -8.83 44.18 -1.93
C LEU A 632 -8.36 43.00 -1.06
N THR A 633 -7.78 41.99 -1.71
CA THR A 633 -7.30 40.78 -1.03
C THR A 633 -5.78 40.72 -1.06
N VAL A 634 -5.15 40.74 0.11
CA VAL A 634 -3.72 40.52 0.28
C VAL A 634 -3.45 39.03 0.21
N GLN A 635 -2.52 38.61 -0.66
CA GLN A 635 -2.14 37.21 -0.85
C GLN A 635 -0.79 36.94 -0.21
N LEU A 636 -0.77 36.04 0.77
CA LEU A 636 0.38 35.77 1.62
C LEU A 636 0.69 34.27 1.63
N GLU A 637 1.88 33.87 1.17
CA GLU A 637 2.33 32.47 1.22
C GLU A 637 2.77 32.07 2.64
N GLN A 638 2.47 30.84 3.04
CA GLN A 638 2.92 30.23 4.30
C GLN A 638 4.44 30.38 4.48
N GLY A 639 4.86 30.79 5.69
CA GLY A 639 6.29 30.95 6.06
C GLY A 639 7.01 32.13 5.40
N LYS A 640 6.43 32.74 4.36
CA LYS A 640 7.14 33.73 3.54
C LYS A 640 7.20 35.10 4.20
N THR A 641 8.29 35.81 3.96
CA THR A 641 8.49 37.19 4.45
C THR A 641 8.21 38.19 3.35
N TYR A 642 7.38 39.19 3.64
CA TYR A 642 6.98 40.24 2.71
C TYR A 642 7.37 41.63 3.22
N PRO A 643 7.83 42.55 2.35
CA PRO A 643 7.99 43.95 2.71
C PRO A 643 6.60 44.61 2.89
N LEU A 644 6.46 45.36 3.97
CA LEU A 644 5.32 46.21 4.30
C LEU A 644 5.76 47.67 4.27
N SER A 645 5.02 48.51 3.55
CA SER A 645 5.20 49.97 3.52
C SER A 645 3.89 50.68 3.88
N LEU A 646 3.97 51.60 4.84
CA LEU A 646 2.84 52.40 5.34
C LEU A 646 3.21 53.88 5.28
N THR A 647 2.44 54.69 4.56
CA THR A 647 2.61 56.14 4.56
C THR A 647 1.53 56.79 5.40
N LEU A 648 1.90 57.44 6.51
CA LEU A 648 0.98 58.21 7.35
C LEU A 648 1.00 59.66 6.90
N GLY A 649 -0.17 60.27 6.70
CA GLY A 649 -0.35 61.63 6.20
C GLY A 649 -1.30 62.44 7.05
N THR A 650 -1.75 63.57 6.50
CA THR A 650 -2.71 64.48 7.12
C THR A 650 -3.64 65.09 6.07
N CYS A 651 -4.84 65.48 6.48
CA CYS A 651 -5.78 66.29 5.70
C CYS A 651 -5.76 67.77 6.07
N SER A 652 -5.21 68.11 7.24
CA SER A 652 -5.20 69.47 7.78
C SER A 652 -3.93 69.71 8.58
N ALA A 653 -4.03 69.78 9.91
CA ALA A 653 -2.89 70.07 10.76
C ALA A 653 -2.12 68.79 11.10
N ASN A 654 -0.81 68.96 11.28
CA ASN A 654 0.09 67.89 11.61
C ASN A 654 0.18 67.72 13.13
N PHE A 655 -0.26 66.57 13.63
CA PHE A 655 -0.12 66.15 15.02
C PHE A 655 0.71 64.87 15.13
N ASN A 656 1.14 64.55 16.36
CA ASN A 656 1.76 63.26 16.66
C ASN A 656 0.77 62.15 16.34
N LYS A 657 1.17 61.25 15.43
CA LYS A 657 0.38 60.11 14.98
C LYS A 657 1.24 58.87 14.86
N ALA A 658 0.63 57.72 15.07
CA ALA A 658 1.25 56.43 14.84
C ALA A 658 0.18 55.43 14.37
N ALA A 659 0.62 54.33 13.76
CA ALA A 659 -0.26 53.26 13.32
C ALA A 659 0.23 51.89 13.78
N LYS A 660 -0.71 50.94 13.89
CA LYS A 660 -0.44 49.51 14.07
C LYS A 660 -1.17 48.70 13.00
N VAL A 661 -0.55 47.58 12.62
CA VAL A 661 -1.14 46.60 11.69
C VAL A 661 -1.34 45.30 12.44
N PHE A 662 -2.53 44.74 12.29
CA PHE A 662 -2.94 43.45 12.85
C PHE A 662 -3.34 42.52 11.72
N ILE A 663 -2.95 41.25 11.78
CA ILE A 663 -3.39 40.21 10.84
C ILE A 663 -3.84 39.01 11.66
N ASP A 664 -5.12 38.66 11.54
CA ASP A 664 -5.68 37.46 12.15
C ASP A 664 -5.10 36.23 11.41
N TRP A 665 -4.13 35.56 12.03
CA TRP A 665 -3.39 34.47 11.39
C TRP A 665 -4.15 33.15 11.51
N ASN A 666 -4.92 32.97 12.59
CA ASN A 666 -5.63 31.73 12.88
C ASN A 666 -7.08 31.74 12.36
N GLY A 667 -7.57 32.89 11.88
CA GLY A 667 -8.90 33.07 11.30
C GLY A 667 -10.03 32.96 12.31
N ASN A 668 -9.77 33.22 13.61
CA ASN A 668 -10.78 33.03 14.66
C ASN A 668 -11.74 34.21 14.82
N GLY A 669 -11.53 35.31 14.08
CA GLY A 669 -12.34 36.53 14.13
C GLY A 669 -11.95 37.50 15.27
N VAL A 670 -10.84 37.25 15.94
CA VAL A 670 -10.29 38.05 17.06
C VAL A 670 -8.83 38.38 16.74
N PHE A 671 -8.41 39.60 17.04
CA PHE A 671 -7.00 39.99 16.92
C PHE A 671 -6.24 39.70 18.22
N ASP A 672 -5.58 38.55 18.28
CA ASP A 672 -4.79 38.08 19.43
C ASP A 672 -3.49 38.88 19.61
N ALA A 673 -2.85 38.74 20.78
CA ALA A 673 -1.64 39.52 21.09
C ALA A 673 -0.46 39.22 20.15
N ASN A 674 -0.35 37.98 19.64
CA ASN A 674 0.65 37.55 18.67
C ASN A 674 0.33 37.94 17.22
N GLU A 675 -0.77 38.66 17.00
CA GLU A 675 -1.26 39.06 15.67
C GLU A 675 -1.01 40.54 15.35
N LEU A 676 -0.37 41.27 16.26
CA LEU A 676 0.24 42.57 15.99
C LEU A 676 1.52 42.38 15.17
N VAL A 677 1.48 42.75 13.88
CA VAL A 677 2.58 42.49 12.93
C VAL A 677 3.48 43.70 12.69
N ALA A 678 2.99 44.92 12.95
CA ALA A 678 3.79 46.14 12.80
C ALA A 678 3.31 47.27 13.72
N THR A 679 4.25 48.09 14.20
CA THR A 679 3.99 49.36 14.91
C THR A 679 4.89 50.43 14.32
N THR A 680 4.34 51.54 13.83
CA THR A 680 5.15 52.64 13.30
C THR A 680 5.82 53.42 14.44
N SER A 681 6.87 54.18 14.11
CA SER A 681 7.30 55.29 14.98
C SER A 681 6.22 56.36 15.09
N ILE A 682 6.31 57.21 16.11
CA ILE A 682 5.47 58.41 16.23
C ILE A 682 5.99 59.44 15.23
N LEU A 683 5.11 59.90 14.34
CA LEU A 683 5.40 60.87 13.29
C LEU A 683 4.61 62.15 13.55
N ASN A 684 5.22 63.31 13.36
CA ASN A 684 4.55 64.61 13.42
C ASN A 684 4.43 65.28 12.03
N THR A 685 4.93 64.65 10.97
CA THR A 685 4.75 65.08 9.57
C THR A 685 4.21 63.90 8.75
N THR A 686 3.96 64.11 7.45
CA THR A 686 3.77 62.98 6.54
C THR A 686 5.07 62.17 6.45
N GLY A 687 4.99 60.84 6.50
CA GLY A 687 6.17 59.98 6.44
C GLY A 687 5.84 58.53 6.12
N THR A 688 6.81 57.81 5.56
CA THR A 688 6.70 56.39 5.18
C THR A 688 7.49 55.53 6.15
N TYR A 689 6.84 54.49 6.66
CA TYR A 689 7.42 53.45 7.51
C TYR A 689 7.54 52.16 6.68
N ASN A 690 8.73 51.56 6.67
CA ASN A 690 8.98 50.28 6.01
C ASN A 690 9.44 49.24 7.03
N THR A 691 8.91 48.02 6.93
CA THR A 691 9.32 46.86 7.72
C THR A 691 9.12 45.59 6.90
N ASN A 692 9.57 44.46 7.41
CA ASN A 692 9.18 43.14 6.89
C ASN A 692 8.17 42.50 7.83
N ILE A 693 7.25 41.71 7.27
CA ILE A 693 6.35 40.83 8.02
C ILE A 693 6.59 39.39 7.58
N THR A 694 6.62 38.45 8.52
CA THR A 694 6.76 37.02 8.24
C THR A 694 5.44 36.33 8.52
N VAL A 695 4.92 35.62 7.52
CA VAL A 695 3.68 34.83 7.63
C VAL A 695 3.99 33.57 8.43
N PRO A 696 3.22 33.23 9.49
CA PRO A 696 3.42 31.98 10.21
C PRO A 696 3.24 30.75 9.30
N ALA A 697 4.06 29.71 9.47
CA ALA A 697 3.89 28.45 8.73
C ALA A 697 2.59 27.71 9.12
N SER A 698 2.00 28.04 10.27
CA SER A 698 0.78 27.44 10.81
C SER A 698 -0.52 27.94 10.17
N VAL A 699 -0.49 28.98 9.33
CA VAL A 699 -1.69 29.42 8.62
C VAL A 699 -2.17 28.31 7.67
N ILE A 700 -3.47 28.20 7.44
CA ILE A 700 -4.04 27.15 6.58
C ILE A 700 -4.15 27.70 5.16
N ALA A 701 -3.44 27.10 4.20
CA ALA A 701 -3.54 27.48 2.80
C ALA A 701 -5.00 27.37 2.29
N GLY A 702 -5.43 28.36 1.51
CA GLY A 702 -6.80 28.48 1.02
C GLY A 702 -7.73 29.29 1.94
N ASN A 703 -7.39 29.44 3.23
CA ASN A 703 -8.22 30.22 4.16
C ASN A 703 -8.07 31.72 3.95
N TYR A 704 -9.12 32.43 4.33
CA TYR A 704 -9.21 33.88 4.35
C TYR A 704 -9.30 34.41 5.78
N SER A 705 -8.71 35.57 6.03
CA SER A 705 -8.85 36.31 7.28
C SER A 705 -8.89 37.82 7.04
N LEU A 706 -8.71 38.62 8.09
CA LEU A 706 -8.72 40.07 8.03
C LEU A 706 -7.36 40.66 8.44
N MET A 707 -6.92 41.67 7.69
CA MET A 707 -5.86 42.59 8.10
C MET A 707 -6.48 43.94 8.46
N ARG A 708 -6.08 44.50 9.60
CA ARG A 708 -6.54 45.80 10.08
C ARG A 708 -5.37 46.75 10.29
N VAL A 709 -5.47 47.95 9.74
CA VAL A 709 -4.55 49.07 9.99
C VAL A 709 -5.28 50.12 10.82
N VAL A 710 -4.76 50.42 12.01
CA VAL A 710 -5.34 51.44 12.92
C VAL A 710 -4.33 52.55 13.10
N LEU A 711 -4.69 53.76 12.65
CA LEU A 711 -3.95 55.00 12.89
C LEU A 711 -4.64 55.81 13.97
N ASN A 712 -3.87 56.22 14.99
CA ASN A 712 -4.32 57.17 16.00
C ASN A 712 -3.43 58.42 16.04
N GLU A 713 -4.02 59.58 16.31
CA GLU A 713 -3.28 60.72 16.85
C GLU A 713 -2.92 60.45 18.30
N THR A 714 -1.63 60.19 18.56
CA THR A 714 -1.14 59.81 19.87
C THR A 714 0.36 60.09 20.00
N SER A 715 0.81 60.30 21.24
CA SER A 715 2.23 60.29 21.61
C SER A 715 2.63 59.01 22.36
N ASP A 716 1.73 58.03 22.45
CA ASP A 716 1.96 56.71 23.05
C ASP A 716 1.34 55.63 22.15
N THR A 717 2.17 54.77 21.56
CA THR A 717 1.70 53.69 20.67
C THR A 717 0.97 52.58 21.42
N SER A 718 1.08 52.51 22.75
CA SER A 718 0.38 51.52 23.58
C SER A 718 -1.14 51.67 23.54
N THR A 719 -1.62 52.89 23.26
CA THR A 719 -3.05 53.25 23.16
C THR A 719 -3.69 52.76 21.87
N ILE A 720 -2.90 52.36 20.88
CA ILE A 720 -3.41 51.82 19.61
C ILE A 720 -3.74 50.35 19.81
N LYS A 721 -5.02 50.02 19.66
CA LYS A 721 -5.60 48.67 19.77
C LYS A 721 -6.33 48.34 18.47
N ALA A 722 -6.47 47.06 18.15
CA ALA A 722 -7.23 46.61 16.98
C ALA A 722 -8.75 46.84 17.12
N CYS A 723 -9.24 47.02 18.35
CA CYS A 723 -10.64 47.12 18.70
C CYS A 723 -10.90 48.35 19.58
N GLY A 724 -12.09 48.94 19.46
CA GLY A 724 -12.59 50.00 20.32
C GLY A 724 -12.68 51.36 19.65
N THR A 725 -12.87 52.40 20.46
CA THR A 725 -12.94 53.80 20.02
C THR A 725 -11.71 54.58 20.44
N TYR A 726 -11.30 55.55 19.63
CA TYR A 726 -10.15 56.42 19.89
C TYR A 726 -10.43 57.85 19.43
N GLY A 727 -9.61 58.83 19.82
CA GLY A 727 -9.91 60.26 19.62
C GLY A 727 -10.03 60.66 18.15
N LYS A 728 -8.90 60.62 17.41
CA LYS A 728 -8.78 61.00 16.01
C LYS A 728 -7.88 60.03 15.25
N GLY A 729 -8.13 59.84 13.97
CA GLY A 729 -7.33 59.01 13.06
C GLY A 729 -8.21 58.24 12.08
N GLU A 730 -7.78 57.04 11.70
CA GLU A 730 -8.43 56.23 10.65
C GLU A 730 -8.23 54.74 10.92
N THR A 731 -9.24 53.91 10.62
CA THR A 731 -9.12 52.44 10.53
C THR A 731 -9.36 51.99 9.09
N GLN A 732 -8.53 51.07 8.60
CA GLN A 732 -8.70 50.41 7.30
C GLN A 732 -8.67 48.89 7.45
N ASP A 733 -9.64 48.19 6.86
CA ASP A 733 -9.73 46.73 6.89
C ASP A 733 -9.56 46.14 5.48
N TYR A 734 -8.73 45.12 5.36
CA TYR A 734 -8.42 44.41 4.13
C TYR A 734 -8.67 42.92 4.32
N ARG A 735 -9.04 42.22 3.24
CA ARG A 735 -9.10 40.76 3.28
C ARG A 735 -7.71 40.18 3.07
N VAL A 736 -7.40 39.07 3.74
CA VAL A 736 -6.16 38.31 3.57
C VAL A 736 -6.52 36.92 3.05
N GLN A 737 -5.72 36.39 2.13
CA GLN A 737 -5.78 35.01 1.67
C GLN A 737 -4.42 34.35 1.92
N PHE A 738 -4.43 33.19 2.56
CA PHE A 738 -3.23 32.40 2.76
C PHE A 738 -3.03 31.44 1.60
N LEU A 739 -1.82 31.43 1.03
CA LEU A 739 -1.44 30.58 -0.08
C LEU A 739 -0.48 29.50 0.40
N GLN A 740 -0.57 28.32 -0.23
CA GLN A 740 0.44 27.28 -0.08
C GLN A 740 1.80 27.80 -0.56
N SER A 741 2.87 27.45 0.15
CA SER A 741 4.24 27.82 -0.25
C SER A 741 4.55 27.30 -1.66
N THR A 742 5.26 28.10 -2.45
CA THR A 742 5.67 27.72 -3.81
C THR A 742 6.76 26.65 -3.81
N THR A 743 7.76 26.81 -2.94
CA THR A 743 8.89 25.90 -2.77
C THR A 743 8.87 25.39 -1.33
N ASP A 744 8.71 24.09 -1.11
CA ASP A 744 8.72 23.48 0.23
C ASP A 744 9.16 22.01 0.12
N ALA A 745 10.34 21.70 0.63
CA ALA A 745 10.98 20.39 0.49
C ALA A 745 11.25 19.79 1.86
N GLY A 746 10.51 18.75 2.22
CA GLY A 746 10.66 18.07 3.50
C GLY A 746 11.41 16.74 3.41
N VAL A 747 11.81 16.24 4.59
CA VAL A 747 12.25 14.86 4.79
C VAL A 747 11.24 14.17 5.69
N ILE A 748 10.63 13.08 5.22
CA ILE A 748 9.54 12.42 5.94
C ILE A 748 9.95 11.10 6.61
N ALA A 749 11.09 10.50 6.24
CA ALA A 749 11.57 9.24 6.84
C ALA A 749 13.08 9.02 6.64
N ILE A 750 13.67 8.17 7.50
CA ILE A 750 15.00 7.54 7.31
C ILE A 750 14.74 6.06 7.00
N VAL A 751 15.11 5.62 5.79
CA VAL A 751 14.78 4.28 5.27
C VAL A 751 15.87 3.26 5.60
N SER A 752 17.13 3.69 5.56
CA SER A 752 18.29 2.84 5.86
C SER A 752 19.38 3.67 6.56
N PRO A 753 20.15 3.12 7.51
CA PRO A 753 19.95 1.79 8.10
C PRO A 753 18.63 1.71 8.85
N ASP A 754 17.90 0.62 8.66
CA ASP A 754 16.62 0.43 9.34
C ASP A 754 16.85 0.08 10.82
N SER A 755 15.83 0.33 11.63
CA SER A 755 15.83 0.04 13.06
C SER A 755 15.81 -1.47 13.39
N THR A 756 15.73 -2.36 12.39
CA THR A 756 15.58 -3.82 12.55
C THR A 756 16.88 -4.61 12.43
N GLY A 757 18.03 -3.95 12.26
CA GLY A 757 19.33 -4.53 12.55
C GLY A 757 20.23 -4.70 11.34
N SER A 758 20.88 -3.61 10.95
CA SER A 758 22.03 -3.67 10.04
C SER A 758 23.18 -4.45 10.68
N CYS A 759 23.94 -5.20 9.87
CA CYS A 759 25.14 -5.90 10.33
C CYS A 759 26.28 -4.89 10.56
N SER A 760 27.29 -5.24 11.37
CA SER A 760 28.48 -4.38 11.51
C SER A 760 29.28 -4.34 10.21
N SER A 761 29.13 -3.26 9.44
CA SER A 761 29.85 -2.99 8.21
C SER A 761 29.91 -1.48 7.94
N ALA A 762 30.56 -1.08 6.85
CA ALA A 762 30.32 0.24 6.28
C ALA A 762 28.86 0.31 5.78
N THR A 763 28.10 1.29 6.25
CA THR A 763 26.64 1.39 6.08
C THR A 763 26.28 2.72 5.41
N GLN A 764 25.53 2.66 4.31
CA GLN A 764 24.98 3.84 3.62
C GLN A 764 23.68 4.31 4.30
N VAL A 765 23.28 5.56 4.07
CA VAL A 765 22.01 6.09 4.58
C VAL A 765 21.06 6.40 3.41
N THR A 766 19.79 6.04 3.57
CA THR A 766 18.70 6.34 2.63
C THR A 766 17.61 7.14 3.34
N VAL A 767 17.07 8.19 2.71
CA VAL A 767 16.03 9.07 3.28
C VAL A 767 14.89 9.28 2.29
N THR A 768 13.66 9.51 2.75
CA THR A 768 12.53 9.85 1.89
C THR A 768 12.30 11.36 1.86
N LEU A 769 12.42 11.97 0.69
CA LEU A 769 12.15 13.37 0.42
C LEU A 769 10.69 13.56 -0.03
N LYS A 770 10.05 14.70 0.29
CA LYS A 770 8.71 15.05 -0.20
C LYS A 770 8.60 16.52 -0.57
N ASN A 771 7.88 16.81 -1.66
CA ASN A 771 7.52 18.17 -2.04
C ASN A 771 6.15 18.55 -1.46
N PHE A 772 6.14 19.48 -0.50
CA PHE A 772 4.93 20.07 0.07
C PHE A 772 4.52 21.37 -0.63
N GLY A 773 5.34 21.85 -1.56
CA GLY A 773 5.10 23.07 -2.31
C GLY A 773 4.16 22.86 -3.49
N SER A 774 3.69 23.98 -4.05
CA SER A 774 2.84 24.00 -5.23
C SER A 774 3.60 23.94 -6.56
N ALA A 775 4.93 24.12 -6.57
CA ALA A 775 5.78 24.01 -7.75
C ALA A 775 6.64 22.74 -7.74
N THR A 776 7.07 22.27 -8.91
CA THR A 776 8.07 21.18 -9.00
C THR A 776 9.43 21.68 -8.50
N ILE A 777 10.07 20.91 -7.62
CA ILE A 777 11.37 21.22 -7.01
C ILE A 777 12.45 20.25 -7.51
N ASN A 778 13.72 20.66 -7.46
CA ASN A 778 14.88 19.84 -7.84
C ASN A 778 16.13 20.31 -7.06
N ASN A 779 17.25 19.58 -7.23
CA ASN A 779 18.55 19.94 -6.64
C ASN A 779 18.51 20.14 -5.12
N ILE A 780 17.88 19.20 -4.41
CA ILE A 780 17.61 19.29 -2.97
C ILE A 780 18.88 18.88 -2.21
N PRO A 781 19.56 19.79 -1.47
CA PRO A 781 20.72 19.41 -0.67
C PRO A 781 20.27 18.65 0.57
N VAL A 782 20.79 17.44 0.76
CA VAL A 782 20.46 16.57 1.90
C VAL A 782 21.69 16.44 2.79
N THR A 783 21.48 16.70 4.08
CA THR A 783 22.47 16.47 5.13
C THR A 783 21.96 15.40 6.08
N VAL A 784 22.77 14.38 6.31
CA VAL A 784 22.52 13.34 7.31
C VAL A 784 23.61 13.41 8.37
N THR A 785 23.22 13.50 9.63
CA THR A 785 24.12 13.42 10.78
C THR A 785 23.86 12.12 11.53
N VAL A 786 24.85 11.24 11.58
CA VAL A 786 24.82 9.97 12.31
C VAL A 786 25.61 10.15 13.61
N THR A 787 24.94 10.03 14.75
CA THR A 787 25.53 10.18 16.09
C THR A 787 25.67 8.82 16.74
N ALA A 788 26.90 8.42 17.07
CA ALA A 788 27.21 7.16 17.74
C ALA A 788 26.90 7.23 19.26
N PRO A 789 26.89 6.10 20.00
CA PRO A 789 26.61 6.09 21.44
C PRO A 789 27.56 6.93 22.29
N ASP A 790 28.78 7.17 21.81
CA ASP A 790 29.79 8.02 22.46
C ASP A 790 29.67 9.51 22.11
N ASN A 791 28.58 9.89 21.42
CA ASN A 791 28.30 11.23 20.87
C ASN A 791 29.25 11.68 19.75
N THR A 792 30.05 10.79 19.16
CA THR A 792 30.78 11.13 17.94
C THR A 792 29.83 11.19 16.74
N THR A 793 30.01 12.19 15.87
CA THR A 793 29.12 12.42 14.73
C THR A 793 29.83 12.17 13.40
N THR A 794 29.19 11.41 12.52
CA THR A 794 29.55 11.31 11.10
C THR A 794 28.51 12.07 10.28
N THR A 795 28.94 13.02 9.45
CA THR A 795 28.05 13.79 8.58
C THR A 795 28.21 13.35 7.13
N LEU A 796 27.09 12.98 6.50
CA LEU A 796 27.00 12.66 5.08
C LEU A 796 26.23 13.79 4.39
N GLN A 797 26.77 14.32 3.29
CA GLN A 797 26.11 15.38 2.52
C GLN A 797 26.10 15.01 1.05
N GLN A 798 24.92 15.14 0.44
CA GLN A 798 24.76 14.94 -0.99
C GLN A 798 23.53 15.69 -1.49
N THR A 799 23.60 16.21 -2.71
CA THR A 799 22.45 16.83 -3.37
C THR A 799 21.69 15.77 -4.17
N TYR A 800 20.40 15.66 -3.93
CA TYR A 800 19.49 14.93 -4.81
C TYR A 800 19.24 15.78 -6.08
N THR A 801 19.64 15.27 -7.24
CA THR A 801 19.61 16.00 -8.53
C THR A 801 18.38 15.71 -9.38
N GLY A 802 17.46 14.86 -8.93
CA GLY A 802 16.19 14.61 -9.62
C GLY A 802 15.16 15.71 -9.36
N SER A 803 13.92 15.49 -9.79
CA SER A 803 12.80 16.44 -9.67
C SER A 803 11.61 15.82 -8.95
N LEU A 804 10.96 16.59 -8.06
CA LEU A 804 9.73 16.19 -7.36
C LEU A 804 8.59 17.16 -7.69
N ALA A 805 7.52 16.66 -8.30
CA ALA A 805 6.27 17.38 -8.53
C ALA A 805 5.52 17.65 -7.21
N PRO A 806 4.52 18.55 -7.16
CA PRO A 806 3.73 18.78 -5.95
C PRO A 806 3.16 17.50 -5.36
N LEU A 807 3.28 17.33 -4.04
CA LEU A 807 2.91 16.14 -3.26
C LEU A 807 3.72 14.86 -3.56
N GLU A 808 4.65 14.88 -4.51
CA GLU A 808 5.52 13.73 -4.84
C GLU A 808 6.59 13.49 -3.76
N GLN A 809 7.03 12.23 -3.65
CA GLN A 809 8.07 11.80 -2.72
C GLN A 809 9.04 10.80 -3.38
N GLU A 810 10.30 10.76 -2.94
CA GLU A 810 11.33 9.84 -3.47
C GLU A 810 12.36 9.44 -2.39
N ASP A 811 12.82 8.19 -2.44
CA ASP A 811 13.90 7.67 -1.60
C ASP A 811 15.27 8.00 -2.20
N PHE A 812 16.15 8.60 -1.40
CA PHE A 812 17.46 9.06 -1.80
C PHE A 812 18.55 8.41 -0.94
N THR A 813 19.39 7.56 -1.57
CA THR A 813 20.53 6.91 -0.92
C THR A 813 21.80 7.72 -1.11
N LEU A 814 22.45 8.08 0.00
CA LEU A 814 23.70 8.81 0.00
C LEU A 814 24.87 7.87 -0.32
N ASN A 815 25.81 8.34 -1.14
CA ASN A 815 27.00 7.58 -1.55
C ASN A 815 27.95 7.31 -0.37
N GLY A 816 27.98 8.21 0.61
CA GLY A 816 28.83 8.09 1.80
C GLY A 816 28.36 6.99 2.76
N THR A 817 29.28 6.47 3.56
CA THR A 817 29.01 5.46 4.58
C THR A 817 29.47 5.90 5.95
N PHE A 818 28.89 5.31 7.00
CA PHE A 818 29.45 5.32 8.35
C PHE A 818 29.77 3.88 8.79
N ASN A 819 30.69 3.71 9.74
CA ASN A 819 31.07 2.39 10.22
C ASN A 819 30.14 1.96 11.36
N ALA A 820 29.26 1.01 11.11
CA ALA A 820 28.36 0.46 12.10
C ALA A 820 29.10 -0.53 13.02
N ILE A 821 28.88 -0.42 14.33
CA ILE A 821 29.44 -1.31 15.37
C ILE A 821 28.32 -2.23 15.86
N ALA A 822 28.55 -3.54 15.86
CA ALA A 822 27.57 -4.52 16.32
C ALA A 822 27.11 -4.22 17.76
N GLY A 823 25.80 -4.25 18.00
CA GLY A 823 25.19 -3.94 19.29
C GLY A 823 25.12 -2.45 19.65
N ALA A 824 25.64 -1.55 18.83
CA ALA A 824 25.61 -0.11 19.09
C ALA A 824 24.31 0.55 18.57
N THR A 825 23.87 1.59 19.26
CA THR A 825 22.71 2.41 18.90
C THR A 825 23.14 3.76 18.34
N TYR A 826 22.66 4.11 17.16
CA TYR A 826 22.95 5.37 16.48
C TYR A 826 21.71 6.28 16.46
N HIS A 827 21.89 7.58 16.67
CA HIS A 827 20.86 8.58 16.40
C HIS A 827 21.15 9.26 15.06
N ILE A 828 20.25 9.13 14.10
CA ILE A 828 20.41 9.65 12.74
C ILE A 828 19.42 10.79 12.55
N THR A 829 19.91 11.94 12.10
CA THR A 829 19.09 13.10 11.74
C THR A 829 19.31 13.41 10.26
N ALA A 830 18.24 13.36 9.47
CA ALA A 830 18.25 13.74 8.06
C ALA A 830 17.59 15.10 7.88
N THR A 831 18.14 15.94 7.01
CA THR A 831 17.66 17.31 6.79
C THR A 831 17.74 17.70 5.32
N SER A 832 16.64 18.23 4.78
CA SER A 832 16.59 18.92 3.49
C SER A 832 16.94 20.40 3.68
N ASN A 833 17.78 20.93 2.78
CA ASN A 833 18.27 22.30 2.87
C ASN A 833 18.00 23.05 1.56
N LEU A 834 16.80 22.88 0.98
CA LEU A 834 16.45 23.51 -0.28
C LEU A 834 16.45 25.04 -0.12
N PRO A 835 17.25 25.80 -0.89
CA PRO A 835 17.26 27.25 -0.81
C PRO A 835 15.91 27.85 -1.18
N GLY A 836 15.44 28.83 -0.39
CA GLY A 836 14.16 29.50 -0.65
C GLY A 836 12.95 28.75 -0.13
N ASP A 837 13.13 27.62 0.56
CA ASP A 837 12.09 26.95 1.32
C ASP A 837 11.75 27.77 2.59
N PRO A 838 10.55 28.38 2.66
CA PRO A 838 10.14 29.20 3.79
C PRO A 838 9.61 28.37 4.97
N ASN A 839 9.31 27.08 4.75
CA ASN A 839 8.74 26.21 5.76
C ASN A 839 9.83 25.24 6.27
N THR A 840 10.40 25.53 7.43
CA THR A 840 11.48 24.69 7.99
C THR A 840 10.96 23.57 8.89
N SER A 841 9.66 23.55 9.19
CA SER A 841 9.07 22.65 10.20
C SER A 841 9.03 21.18 9.77
N ASN A 842 9.07 20.93 8.48
CA ASN A 842 9.02 19.64 7.81
C ASN A 842 10.37 19.24 7.17
N ASN A 843 11.43 20.01 7.38
CA ASN A 843 12.71 19.81 6.71
C ASN A 843 13.60 18.77 7.38
N GLN A 844 13.21 18.28 8.56
CA GLN A 844 14.05 17.39 9.36
C GLN A 844 13.24 16.24 9.95
N VAL A 845 13.85 15.05 9.89
CA VAL A 845 13.39 13.86 10.61
C VAL A 845 14.59 13.25 11.37
N SER A 846 14.33 12.63 12.51
CA SER A 846 15.35 11.91 13.28
C SER A 846 14.87 10.53 13.70
N GLU A 847 15.75 9.54 13.63
CA GLU A 847 15.49 8.16 14.05
C GLU A 847 16.64 7.59 14.88
N THR A 848 16.35 6.50 15.60
CA THR A 848 17.32 5.76 16.42
C THR A 848 17.43 4.33 15.89
N VAL A 849 18.65 3.90 15.57
CA VAL A 849 18.95 2.65 14.87
C VAL A 849 19.87 1.76 15.70
N LEU A 850 19.50 0.48 15.90
CA LEU A 850 20.32 -0.52 16.57
C LEU A 850 20.99 -1.45 15.54
N ILE A 851 22.30 -1.64 15.65
CA ILE A 851 23.07 -2.58 14.81
C ILE A 851 23.07 -3.97 15.47
N SER A 852 22.73 -5.01 14.73
CA SER A 852 22.58 -6.37 15.27
C SER A 852 23.91 -7.01 15.70
N LEU A 853 23.84 -7.92 16.68
CA LEU A 853 24.95 -8.80 17.03
C LEU A 853 25.12 -9.91 15.96
N PRO A 854 26.34 -10.40 15.69
CA PRO A 854 26.55 -11.53 14.78
C PRO A 854 25.88 -12.81 15.30
N PRO A 855 25.26 -13.63 14.44
CA PRO A 855 24.64 -14.88 14.86
C PRO A 855 25.66 -15.97 15.15
N SER A 856 25.26 -16.99 15.90
CA SER A 856 26.11 -18.14 16.23
C SER A 856 25.41 -19.49 15.99
N ALA A 857 26.19 -20.51 15.64
CA ALA A 857 25.71 -21.88 15.52
C ALA A 857 25.89 -22.64 16.85
N SER A 858 24.91 -23.46 17.21
CA SER A 858 24.86 -24.28 18.43
C SER A 858 24.32 -25.69 18.16
N ASP A 859 24.38 -26.56 19.17
CA ASP A 859 23.85 -27.94 19.13
C ASP A 859 24.31 -28.80 17.94
N LEU A 860 25.54 -28.55 17.48
CA LEU A 860 26.10 -29.15 16.26
C LEU A 860 26.47 -30.62 16.47
N THR A 861 25.96 -31.49 15.60
CA THR A 861 26.22 -32.94 15.60
C THR A 861 26.39 -33.46 14.17
N ALA A 862 27.18 -34.53 14.02
CA ALA A 862 27.37 -35.23 12.76
C ALA A 862 27.49 -36.75 12.99
N TYR A 863 26.76 -37.55 12.21
CA TYR A 863 26.71 -39.02 12.33
C TYR A 863 26.77 -39.70 10.96
N TYR A 864 27.30 -40.93 10.90
CA TYR A 864 27.22 -41.76 9.69
C TYR A 864 26.04 -42.74 9.77
N CYS A 865 25.06 -42.60 8.88
CA CYS A 865 23.86 -43.44 8.83
C CYS A 865 24.09 -44.70 7.99
N ASN A 866 24.19 -45.86 8.64
CA ASN A 866 24.44 -47.14 7.98
C ASN A 866 23.27 -47.64 7.13
N ASN A 867 22.04 -47.19 7.40
CA ASN A 867 20.86 -47.57 6.61
C ASN A 867 20.75 -46.82 5.28
N SER A 868 21.25 -45.58 5.21
CA SER A 868 21.22 -44.74 4.00
C SER A 868 22.58 -44.56 3.33
N ASN A 869 23.67 -45.03 3.94
CA ASN A 869 25.06 -44.81 3.50
C ASN A 869 25.42 -43.31 3.33
N GLN A 870 24.86 -42.43 4.17
CA GLN A 870 25.06 -40.98 4.14
C GLN A 870 25.42 -40.44 5.52
N TYR A 871 26.06 -39.28 5.59
CA TYR A 871 26.30 -38.53 6.82
C TYR A 871 25.10 -37.62 7.11
N GLN A 872 24.56 -37.68 8.33
CA GLN A 872 23.57 -36.74 8.83
C GLN A 872 24.25 -35.67 9.67
N LEU A 873 24.10 -34.41 9.26
CA LEU A 873 24.56 -33.21 9.94
C LEU A 873 23.34 -32.54 10.60
N SER A 874 23.47 -32.07 11.83
CA SER A 874 22.36 -31.42 12.53
C SER A 874 22.84 -30.33 13.48
N GLY A 875 22.07 -29.26 13.65
CA GLY A 875 22.44 -28.12 14.47
C GLY A 875 21.32 -27.09 14.60
N SER A 876 21.56 -26.09 15.44
CA SER A 876 20.73 -24.90 15.61
C SER A 876 21.53 -23.65 15.27
N GLY A 877 20.86 -22.60 14.80
CA GLY A 877 21.45 -21.30 14.52
C GLY A 877 20.36 -20.25 14.37
N ASP A 878 20.70 -18.98 14.57
CA ASP A 878 19.73 -17.87 14.52
C ASP A 878 19.15 -17.64 13.09
N SER A 879 19.72 -18.28 12.07
CA SER A 879 19.33 -18.19 10.65
C SER A 879 19.82 -19.43 9.86
N GLU A 880 20.15 -19.29 8.57
CA GLU A 880 20.51 -20.42 7.69
C GLU A 880 21.86 -21.02 8.08
N LEU A 881 21.84 -22.30 8.48
CA LEU A 881 23.03 -23.05 8.85
C LEU A 881 23.67 -23.68 7.60
N LEU A 882 24.95 -23.41 7.37
CA LEU A 882 25.70 -23.87 6.19
C LEU A 882 26.82 -24.81 6.62
N TRP A 883 26.99 -25.90 5.88
CA TRP A 883 27.93 -26.98 6.21
C TRP A 883 29.06 -27.08 5.18
N TYR A 884 30.29 -27.23 5.63
CA TYR A 884 31.51 -27.22 4.81
C TYR A 884 32.42 -28.41 5.15
N GLN A 885 33.20 -28.89 4.17
CA GLN A 885 34.22 -29.92 4.42
C GLN A 885 35.50 -29.32 5.00
N ASN A 886 35.86 -28.10 4.59
CA ASN A 886 37.01 -27.35 5.09
C ASN A 886 36.61 -25.95 5.55
N ILE A 887 37.36 -25.40 6.50
CA ILE A 887 37.13 -24.06 7.04
C ILE A 887 37.22 -22.95 5.99
N THR A 888 37.98 -23.14 4.90
CA THR A 888 38.20 -22.16 3.83
C THR A 888 37.34 -22.35 2.59
N ASP A 889 36.40 -23.30 2.60
CA ASP A 889 35.56 -23.55 1.42
C ASP A 889 34.62 -22.36 1.15
N ASN A 890 34.58 -21.87 -0.09
CA ASN A 890 33.68 -20.76 -0.47
C ASN A 890 32.23 -21.21 -0.67
N VAL A 891 32.02 -22.51 -0.94
CA VAL A 891 30.73 -23.09 -1.27
C VAL A 891 30.40 -24.19 -0.26
N PRO A 892 29.21 -24.17 0.37
CA PRO A 892 28.80 -25.21 1.30
C PRO A 892 28.54 -26.53 0.57
N ILE A 893 28.75 -27.64 1.29
CA ILE A 893 28.42 -28.99 0.83
C ILE A 893 27.00 -29.41 1.20
N ALA A 894 26.37 -28.72 2.14
CA ALA A 894 24.98 -28.89 2.54
C ALA A 894 24.51 -27.66 3.33
N PHE A 895 23.21 -27.51 3.55
CA PHE A 895 22.60 -26.37 4.24
C PHE A 895 21.36 -26.84 5.03
N GLY A 896 20.92 -26.04 5.99
CA GLY A 896 19.80 -26.30 6.88
C GLY A 896 20.19 -26.90 8.24
N ALA A 897 19.24 -26.80 9.18
CA ALA A 897 19.37 -27.31 10.56
C ALA A 897 19.52 -28.85 10.62
N THR A 898 19.07 -29.57 9.60
CA THR A 898 19.34 -31.00 9.41
C THR A 898 19.63 -31.25 7.95
N ALA A 899 20.79 -31.83 7.64
CA ALA A 899 21.26 -32.04 6.28
C ALA A 899 21.86 -33.43 6.09
N LEU A 900 21.75 -33.99 4.88
CA LEU A 900 22.35 -35.26 4.50
C LEU A 900 23.42 -35.03 3.43
N THR A 901 24.57 -35.68 3.56
CA THR A 901 25.63 -35.63 2.55
C THR A 901 26.31 -36.97 2.35
N SER A 902 26.69 -37.29 1.12
CA SER A 902 27.54 -38.46 0.80
C SER A 902 29.03 -38.13 0.83
N LYS A 903 29.40 -36.85 0.93
CA LYS A 903 30.80 -36.40 0.94
C LYS A 903 31.42 -36.70 2.31
N ALA A 904 32.44 -37.55 2.35
CA ALA A 904 33.13 -37.90 3.59
C ALA A 904 33.78 -36.66 4.26
N PRO A 905 33.85 -36.62 5.61
CA PRO A 905 34.52 -35.53 6.33
C PRO A 905 36.03 -35.56 6.08
N VAL A 906 36.68 -34.40 6.18
CA VAL A 906 38.16 -34.31 6.16
C VAL A 906 38.65 -34.40 7.60
N ASN A 907 39.56 -35.34 7.89
CA ASN A 907 40.04 -35.58 9.26
C ASN A 907 38.91 -35.80 10.28
N ASN A 908 37.86 -36.52 9.88
CA ASN A 908 36.67 -36.80 10.71
C ASN A 908 35.90 -35.55 11.20
N THR A 909 36.06 -34.40 10.52
CA THR A 909 35.48 -33.11 10.92
C THR A 909 34.76 -32.43 9.75
N TYR A 910 33.62 -31.81 10.03
CA TYR A 910 32.95 -30.81 9.19
C TYR A 910 33.00 -29.43 9.85
N TYR A 911 32.60 -28.38 9.14
CA TYR A 911 32.50 -27.03 9.69
C TYR A 911 31.10 -26.46 9.44
N ALA A 912 30.52 -25.79 10.44
CA ALA A 912 29.22 -25.15 10.35
C ALA A 912 29.34 -23.64 10.54
N GLY A 913 28.73 -22.86 9.67
CA GLY A 913 28.58 -21.41 9.79
C GLY A 913 27.12 -20.99 9.63
N VAL A 914 26.79 -19.75 10.01
CA VAL A 914 25.44 -19.18 9.82
C VAL A 914 25.53 -18.05 8.81
N ASN A 915 24.73 -18.10 7.75
CA ASN A 915 24.69 -17.09 6.68
C ASN A 915 26.08 -16.69 6.13
N ASP A 916 27.02 -17.62 6.02
CA ASP A 916 28.43 -17.35 5.73
C ASP A 916 28.87 -17.78 4.31
N PHE A 917 27.94 -17.71 3.34
CA PHE A 917 28.23 -17.96 1.92
C PHE A 917 28.55 -16.66 1.14
N SER A 918 29.52 -16.75 0.24
CA SER A 918 29.78 -15.76 -0.81
C SER A 918 30.23 -16.46 -2.09
N GLY A 919 29.87 -15.94 -3.26
CA GLY A 919 30.13 -16.59 -4.54
C GLY A 919 30.11 -15.67 -5.75
N THR A 920 30.53 -16.20 -6.91
CA THR A 920 30.41 -15.52 -8.21
C THR A 920 29.77 -16.48 -9.22
N VAL A 921 28.89 -15.98 -10.09
CA VAL A 921 28.16 -16.79 -11.07
C VAL A 921 28.02 -16.06 -12.42
N GLY A 922 27.96 -16.83 -13.51
CA GLY A 922 27.88 -16.33 -14.88
C GLY A 922 29.25 -15.94 -15.47
N PRO A 923 29.31 -15.60 -16.77
CA PRO A 923 30.53 -15.16 -17.43
C PRO A 923 31.03 -13.82 -16.88
N ALA A 924 32.34 -13.65 -16.79
CA ALA A 924 32.94 -12.41 -16.27
C ALA A 924 32.68 -11.18 -17.16
N THR A 925 32.59 -11.36 -18.47
CA THR A 925 32.41 -10.30 -19.47
C THR A 925 31.58 -10.79 -20.66
N LYS A 926 31.07 -9.85 -21.47
CA LYS A 926 30.30 -10.18 -22.69
C LYS A 926 31.11 -10.88 -23.79
N THR A 927 32.44 -10.83 -23.75
CA THR A 927 33.34 -11.51 -24.72
C THR A 927 33.39 -13.03 -24.57
N ALA A 928 32.70 -13.59 -23.56
CA ALA A 928 32.51 -15.03 -23.44
C ALA A 928 31.69 -15.64 -24.58
N PHE A 929 30.96 -14.82 -25.33
CA PHE A 929 30.09 -15.24 -26.45
C PHE A 929 30.44 -14.47 -27.73
N SER A 930 30.09 -15.01 -28.90
CA SER A 930 30.59 -14.52 -30.19
C SER A 930 29.73 -13.45 -30.86
N GLY A 931 28.65 -12.98 -30.22
CA GLY A 931 27.80 -11.91 -30.76
C GLY A 931 26.65 -11.47 -29.85
N GLY A 932 26.18 -10.24 -30.06
CA GLY A 932 25.09 -9.60 -29.30
C GLY A 932 24.73 -8.20 -29.81
N GLY A 933 23.98 -7.45 -29.00
CA GLY A 933 23.60 -6.06 -29.27
C GLY A 933 22.82 -5.44 -28.11
N TYR A 934 22.52 -4.14 -28.20
CA TYR A 934 21.82 -3.36 -27.17
C TYR A 934 20.37 -3.10 -27.57
N ASN A 935 19.44 -3.30 -26.63
CA ASN A 935 18.03 -2.93 -26.81
C ASN A 935 17.29 -2.96 -25.47
N GLN A 936 16.00 -2.64 -25.51
CA GLN A 936 15.03 -2.95 -24.46
C GLN A 936 14.46 -4.35 -24.70
N PHE A 937 15.12 -5.37 -24.15
CA PHE A 937 14.69 -6.74 -24.36
C PHE A 937 13.58 -7.17 -23.40
N THR A 938 12.59 -7.89 -23.90
CA THR A 938 11.45 -8.40 -23.11
C THR A 938 11.68 -9.76 -22.41
N PRO A 939 12.60 -10.65 -22.86
CA PRO A 939 12.84 -11.90 -22.14
C PRO A 939 13.55 -11.69 -20.78
N SER A 940 13.18 -12.54 -19.83
CA SER A 940 13.69 -12.56 -18.45
C SER A 940 14.72 -13.68 -18.26
N ILE A 941 15.65 -13.52 -17.32
CA ILE A 941 16.65 -14.53 -16.92
C ILE A 941 15.99 -15.53 -15.97
N ASN A 942 16.07 -16.84 -16.20
CA ASN A 942 15.61 -17.82 -15.22
C ASN A 942 16.79 -18.21 -14.31
N VAL A 943 16.58 -18.20 -13.00
CA VAL A 943 17.56 -18.57 -11.98
C VAL A 943 16.93 -19.52 -10.95
N SER A 944 17.73 -20.15 -10.11
CA SER A 944 17.28 -20.95 -8.97
C SER A 944 18.25 -20.79 -7.80
N ALA A 945 17.73 -20.65 -6.58
CA ALA A 945 18.51 -20.67 -5.36
C ALA A 945 18.03 -21.79 -4.44
N ASN A 946 18.90 -22.37 -3.63
CA ASN A 946 18.53 -23.39 -2.63
C ASN A 946 18.65 -22.92 -1.18
N ILE A 947 19.19 -21.71 -0.98
CA ILE A 947 19.20 -20.97 0.29
C ILE A 947 18.92 -19.49 0.01
N PRO A 948 18.59 -18.69 1.03
CA PRO A 948 18.49 -17.24 0.88
C PRO A 948 19.83 -16.62 0.43
N VAL A 949 19.85 -15.95 -0.73
CA VAL A 949 21.05 -15.30 -1.30
C VAL A 949 20.75 -13.90 -1.83
N ILE A 950 21.71 -12.99 -1.75
CA ILE A 950 21.64 -11.65 -2.33
C ILE A 950 22.58 -11.60 -3.55
N ILE A 951 22.07 -11.20 -4.71
CA ILE A 951 22.87 -10.70 -5.82
C ILE A 951 23.32 -9.28 -5.46
N GLU A 952 24.50 -9.15 -4.87
CA GLU A 952 25.05 -7.86 -4.44
C GLU A 952 25.28 -6.92 -5.61
N SER A 953 25.87 -7.44 -6.68
CA SER A 953 26.22 -6.64 -7.83
C SER A 953 26.31 -7.47 -9.10
N ALA A 954 26.13 -6.83 -10.24
CA ALA A 954 26.46 -7.39 -11.55
C ALA A 954 27.10 -6.33 -12.43
N ARG A 955 27.95 -6.77 -13.37
CA ARG A 955 28.45 -5.96 -14.47
C ARG A 955 27.40 -5.87 -15.57
N LEU A 956 27.08 -4.64 -15.95
CA LEU A 956 26.13 -4.31 -17.01
C LEU A 956 26.81 -3.53 -18.12
N TYR A 957 26.33 -3.72 -19.34
CA TYR A 957 26.75 -2.97 -20.53
C TYR A 957 25.54 -2.18 -21.04
N VAL A 958 25.65 -0.85 -21.02
CA VAL A 958 24.53 0.09 -21.19
C VAL A 958 24.68 0.82 -22.51
N GLY A 959 23.73 0.61 -23.42
CA GLY A 959 23.72 1.24 -24.74
C GLY A 959 23.32 2.72 -24.67
N ASN A 960 22.36 3.08 -23.80
CA ASN A 960 21.95 4.47 -23.59
C ASN A 960 21.48 4.69 -22.15
N SER A 961 21.69 5.92 -21.66
CA SER A 961 21.38 6.26 -20.28
C SER A 961 19.88 6.28 -20.01
N GLY A 962 19.50 5.90 -18.80
CA GLY A 962 18.13 5.93 -18.30
C GLY A 962 17.97 5.04 -17.08
N LYS A 963 16.77 4.96 -16.52
CA LYS A 963 16.44 4.07 -15.41
C LYS A 963 16.23 2.64 -15.92
N VAL A 964 16.91 1.69 -15.31
CA VAL A 964 16.63 0.26 -15.48
C VAL A 964 16.32 -0.34 -14.12
N THR A 965 15.17 -1.01 -14.01
CA THR A 965 14.78 -1.75 -12.82
C THR A 965 14.92 -3.24 -13.09
N PHE A 966 15.78 -3.92 -12.35
CA PHE A 966 15.85 -5.38 -12.37
C PHE A 966 14.89 -5.93 -11.34
N GLN A 967 13.99 -6.81 -11.76
CA GLN A 967 12.93 -7.41 -10.96
C GLN A 967 13.16 -8.91 -10.92
N VAL A 968 13.65 -9.46 -9.82
CA VAL A 968 13.62 -10.91 -9.57
C VAL A 968 12.16 -11.29 -9.32
N ALA A 969 11.63 -12.47 -9.67
CA ALA A 969 10.28 -12.93 -9.41
C ALA A 969 10.27 -14.44 -9.14
N ASN A 970 9.44 -14.97 -8.25
CA ASN A 970 9.35 -16.40 -7.99
C ASN A 970 8.46 -17.11 -9.02
N THR A 971 8.28 -18.42 -8.88
CA THR A 971 7.44 -19.24 -9.77
C THR A 971 5.96 -18.84 -9.82
N ASN A 972 5.46 -18.05 -8.85
CA ASN A 972 4.09 -17.53 -8.83
C ASN A 972 3.95 -16.18 -9.57
N GLY A 973 5.04 -15.65 -10.15
CA GLY A 973 5.05 -14.35 -10.84
C GLY A 973 5.14 -13.15 -9.89
N GLU A 974 5.27 -13.41 -8.59
CA GLU A 974 5.56 -12.41 -7.58
C GLU A 974 7.01 -11.97 -7.71
N ILE A 975 7.27 -10.72 -8.09
CA ILE A 975 8.61 -10.13 -8.05
C ILE A 975 9.22 -10.47 -6.67
N VAL A 976 10.45 -10.96 -6.46
CA VAL A 976 11.08 -11.32 -5.16
C VAL A 976 12.18 -10.41 -4.58
N SER A 977 12.81 -9.61 -5.43
CA SER A 977 13.54 -8.42 -5.01
C SER A 977 13.65 -7.53 -6.24
N GLN A 978 13.83 -6.23 -6.05
CA GLN A 978 14.05 -5.33 -7.18
C GLN A 978 15.10 -4.26 -6.87
N ALA A 979 15.79 -3.81 -7.91
CA ALA A 979 16.82 -2.79 -7.83
C ALA A 979 16.68 -1.87 -9.04
N THR A 980 16.40 -0.59 -8.78
CA THR A 980 16.41 0.43 -9.82
C THR A 980 17.75 1.12 -9.84
N ILE A 981 18.41 1.07 -10.99
CA ILE A 981 19.65 1.79 -11.23
C ILE A 981 19.40 2.94 -12.20
N ASN A 982 20.05 4.07 -11.96
CA ASN A 982 20.24 5.08 -13.00
C ASN A 982 21.39 4.59 -13.88
N ALA A 983 21.06 3.82 -14.92
CA ALA A 983 22.04 3.27 -15.84
C ALA A 983 22.64 4.40 -16.66
N VAL A 984 23.95 4.62 -16.51
CA VAL A 984 24.72 5.54 -17.35
C VAL A 984 25.28 4.75 -18.52
N ALA A 985 25.13 5.29 -19.74
CA ALA A 985 25.66 4.68 -20.96
C ALA A 985 27.16 4.36 -20.84
N THR A 986 27.52 3.11 -21.14
CA THR A 986 28.92 2.63 -21.19
C THR A 986 29.39 2.40 -22.63
N SER A 987 28.45 2.29 -23.57
CA SER A 987 28.72 2.29 -25.01
C SER A 987 29.39 3.58 -25.46
N SER A 988 30.34 3.46 -26.39
CA SER A 988 30.98 4.62 -27.03
C SER A 988 30.05 5.37 -27.99
N HIS A 989 28.87 4.82 -28.29
CA HIS A 989 27.89 5.40 -29.21
C HIS A 989 26.45 5.36 -28.62
N PRO A 990 26.08 6.21 -27.65
CA PRO A 990 24.80 6.06 -26.96
C PRO A 990 23.57 6.46 -27.78
N GLN A 991 22.60 5.55 -27.95
CA GLN A 991 21.29 5.85 -28.58
C GLN A 991 20.12 5.07 -27.92
N PRO A 992 18.91 5.67 -27.82
CA PRO A 992 17.77 5.07 -27.12
C PRO A 992 17.08 3.91 -27.87
N SER A 993 17.55 3.56 -29.06
CA SER A 993 17.00 2.50 -29.91
C SER A 993 17.95 1.29 -30.01
N ALA A 994 17.57 0.27 -30.78
CA ALA A 994 18.38 -0.93 -30.96
C ALA A 994 19.76 -0.61 -31.59
N GLN A 995 20.83 -1.20 -31.04
CA GLN A 995 22.21 -0.95 -31.49
C GLN A 995 22.99 -2.26 -31.66
N ALA A 996 23.94 -2.26 -32.60
CA ALA A 996 24.90 -3.35 -32.76
C ALA A 996 25.88 -3.42 -31.57
N ASP A 997 26.59 -4.52 -31.41
CA ASP A 997 27.62 -4.66 -30.39
C ASP A 997 28.72 -3.59 -30.53
N ASP A 998 29.20 -3.07 -29.39
CA ASP A 998 30.37 -2.21 -29.29
C ASP A 998 31.51 -3.03 -28.67
N PRO A 999 32.50 -3.50 -29.46
CA PRO A 999 33.60 -4.33 -28.95
C PRO A 999 34.45 -3.66 -27.87
N ASN A 1000 34.40 -2.33 -27.73
CA ASN A 1000 35.19 -1.59 -26.75
C ASN A 1000 34.47 -1.34 -25.42
N ASP A 1001 33.15 -1.55 -25.34
CA ASP A 1001 32.39 -1.33 -24.10
C ASP A 1001 32.86 -2.31 -23.01
N GLN A 1002 33.35 -1.75 -21.89
CA GLN A 1002 33.85 -2.50 -20.72
C GLN A 1002 32.77 -2.77 -19.66
N GLY A 1003 31.61 -2.11 -19.79
CA GLY A 1003 30.54 -2.14 -18.82
C GLY A 1003 30.94 -1.52 -17.48
N VAL A 1004 29.98 -1.46 -16.55
CA VAL A 1004 30.20 -0.97 -15.19
C VAL A 1004 29.46 -1.88 -14.20
N VAL A 1005 30.01 -1.98 -12.99
CA VAL A 1005 29.42 -2.77 -11.90
C VAL A 1005 28.39 -1.90 -11.19
N TYR A 1006 27.16 -2.37 -11.11
CA TYR A 1006 26.12 -1.76 -10.31
C TYR A 1006 25.88 -2.58 -9.06
N ASN A 1007 25.73 -1.92 -7.92
CA ASN A 1007 25.19 -2.54 -6.72
C ASN A 1007 23.69 -2.72 -6.94
N LEU A 1008 23.24 -3.96 -6.88
CA LEU A 1008 21.86 -4.36 -7.12
C LEU A 1008 21.20 -4.79 -5.80
N ASN A 1009 21.92 -5.50 -4.93
CA ASN A 1009 21.39 -6.03 -3.68
C ASN A 1009 20.05 -6.80 -3.85
N LEU A 1010 19.91 -7.55 -4.94
CA LEU A 1010 18.68 -8.28 -5.23
C LEU A 1010 18.63 -9.56 -4.38
N LEU A 1011 17.72 -9.60 -3.42
CA LEU A 1011 17.49 -10.74 -2.54
C LEU A 1011 16.67 -11.84 -3.25
N LEU A 1012 17.16 -13.07 -3.18
CA LEU A 1012 16.41 -14.30 -3.41
C LEU A 1012 16.22 -14.93 -2.03
N PRO A 1013 15.01 -14.89 -1.47
CA PRO A 1013 14.78 -15.00 -0.04
C PRO A 1013 14.83 -16.40 0.54
N ALA A 1014 14.74 -17.41 -0.32
CA ALA A 1014 14.39 -18.77 0.03
C ALA A 1014 14.84 -19.70 -1.10
N ALA A 1015 14.77 -21.00 -0.85
CA ALA A 1015 14.95 -22.00 -1.90
C ALA A 1015 13.80 -21.92 -2.92
N GLY A 1016 14.12 -21.85 -4.22
CA GLY A 1016 13.13 -21.78 -5.28
C GLY A 1016 13.72 -21.44 -6.65
N ALA A 1017 12.88 -21.57 -7.68
CA ALA A 1017 13.16 -21.03 -9.01
C ALA A 1017 12.61 -19.61 -9.13
N TYR A 1018 13.33 -18.77 -9.88
CA TYR A 1018 13.02 -17.36 -10.04
C TYR A 1018 13.25 -16.90 -11.49
N THR A 1019 12.65 -15.80 -11.88
CA THR A 1019 12.92 -15.07 -13.13
C THR A 1019 13.45 -13.67 -12.80
N ILE A 1020 14.37 -13.10 -13.57
CA ILE A 1020 14.87 -11.72 -13.40
C ILE A 1020 14.59 -10.95 -14.68
N THR A 1021 13.74 -9.93 -14.57
CA THR A 1021 13.29 -9.09 -15.69
C THR A 1021 13.95 -7.71 -15.60
N ALA A 1022 14.59 -7.23 -16.68
CA ALA A 1022 14.97 -5.84 -16.80
C ALA A 1022 13.81 -5.00 -17.35
N VAL A 1023 13.35 -4.01 -16.58
CA VAL A 1023 12.34 -3.02 -16.96
C VAL A 1023 13.02 -1.70 -17.25
N PHE A 1024 12.93 -1.25 -18.49
CA PHE A 1024 13.56 -0.03 -18.98
C PHE A 1024 12.58 1.15 -18.86
N ASP A 1025 13.10 2.35 -18.61
CA ASP A 1025 12.38 3.59 -18.92
C ASP A 1025 12.31 3.84 -20.45
N SER A 1026 11.92 5.03 -20.89
CA SER A 1026 11.79 5.32 -22.32
C SER A 1026 13.12 5.43 -23.08
N THR A 1027 14.28 5.45 -22.41
CA THR A 1027 15.57 5.74 -23.07
C THR A 1027 16.65 4.70 -22.80
N ALA A 1028 16.61 3.97 -21.69
CA ALA A 1028 17.66 3.02 -21.34
C ALA A 1028 17.72 1.82 -22.29
N THR A 1029 18.92 1.33 -22.59
CA THR A 1029 19.13 0.07 -23.35
C THR A 1029 20.26 -0.75 -22.72
N LEU A 1030 20.14 -2.09 -22.75
CA LEU A 1030 21.14 -3.01 -22.20
C LEU A 1030 21.59 -4.03 -23.23
N TYR A 1031 22.77 -4.62 -23.02
CA TYR A 1031 23.32 -5.64 -23.89
C TYR A 1031 22.75 -7.06 -23.64
N ARG A 1032 22.56 -7.82 -24.73
CA ARG A 1032 22.28 -9.27 -24.70
C ARG A 1032 23.12 -10.00 -25.75
N SER A 1033 23.74 -11.12 -25.36
CA SER A 1033 24.36 -12.04 -26.31
C SER A 1033 23.34 -12.93 -27.02
N ASN A 1034 23.51 -13.13 -28.32
CA ASN A 1034 22.61 -13.93 -29.17
C ASN A 1034 23.34 -14.91 -30.12
N ALA A 1035 24.66 -15.11 -29.96
CA ALA A 1035 25.43 -16.07 -30.73
C ALA A 1035 26.52 -16.72 -29.86
N GLY A 1036 26.74 -18.02 -30.04
CA GLY A 1036 27.78 -18.77 -29.33
C GLY A 1036 27.51 -19.04 -27.83
N VAL A 1037 26.27 -18.87 -27.37
CA VAL A 1037 25.91 -19.09 -25.96
C VAL A 1037 25.97 -20.59 -25.61
N THR A 1038 26.86 -20.94 -24.66
CA THR A 1038 27.00 -22.29 -24.09
C THR A 1038 27.21 -22.18 -22.57
N GLY A 1039 26.71 -23.13 -21.79
CA GLY A 1039 26.99 -23.20 -20.34
C GLY A 1039 25.79 -23.20 -19.38
N TYR A 1040 24.53 -23.20 -19.83
CA TYR A 1040 23.39 -23.37 -18.91
C TYR A 1040 23.32 -24.80 -18.31
N PRO A 1041 23.02 -24.96 -17.01
CA PRO A 1041 22.91 -23.89 -16.00
C PRO A 1041 24.29 -23.37 -15.55
N PHE A 1042 24.43 -22.06 -15.33
CA PHE A 1042 25.63 -21.46 -14.72
C PHE A 1042 25.46 -21.46 -13.20
N SER A 1043 26.28 -22.19 -12.44
CA SER A 1043 26.03 -22.47 -11.02
C SER A 1043 27.16 -22.02 -10.09
N ALA A 1044 26.81 -21.52 -8.91
CA ALA A 1044 27.68 -21.34 -7.76
C ALA A 1044 27.41 -22.47 -6.75
N GLY A 1045 27.97 -23.66 -7.02
CA GLY A 1045 27.67 -24.88 -6.27
C GLY A 1045 26.20 -25.26 -6.31
N ASP A 1046 25.74 -25.92 -5.24
CA ASP A 1046 24.32 -26.26 -5.05
C ASP A 1046 23.53 -25.10 -4.42
N VAL A 1047 24.06 -23.87 -4.40
CA VAL A 1047 23.44 -22.70 -3.74
C VAL A 1047 22.63 -21.85 -4.71
N PHE A 1048 23.17 -21.51 -5.88
CA PHE A 1048 22.51 -20.65 -6.86
C PHE A 1048 22.88 -21.06 -8.29
N SER A 1049 21.94 -20.96 -9.23
CA SER A 1049 22.17 -21.21 -10.65
C SER A 1049 21.38 -20.28 -11.56
N ILE A 1050 21.95 -19.86 -12.68
CA ILE A 1050 21.21 -19.28 -13.81
C ILE A 1050 20.81 -20.45 -14.71
N THR A 1051 19.51 -20.76 -14.77
CA THR A 1051 18.98 -21.97 -15.40
C THR A 1051 18.56 -21.77 -16.86
N GLY A 1052 18.27 -20.54 -17.28
CA GLY A 1052 17.85 -20.24 -18.66
C GLY A 1052 17.36 -18.81 -18.84
N ASN A 1053 16.44 -18.61 -19.79
CA ASN A 1053 15.69 -17.37 -19.99
C ASN A 1053 14.34 -17.67 -20.66
N THR A 1054 13.47 -16.66 -20.76
CA THR A 1054 12.10 -16.81 -21.28
C THR A 1054 11.96 -16.58 -22.80
N ALA A 1055 13.06 -16.58 -23.57
CA ALA A 1055 12.95 -16.46 -25.02
C ALA A 1055 12.34 -17.74 -25.62
N THR A 1056 11.25 -17.58 -26.38
CA THR A 1056 10.47 -18.70 -26.96
C THR A 1056 10.51 -18.71 -28.48
N SER A 1057 10.37 -19.90 -29.06
CA SER A 1057 10.13 -20.14 -30.48
C SER A 1057 8.97 -21.13 -30.61
N SER A 1058 8.13 -20.98 -31.63
CA SER A 1058 7.01 -21.89 -31.89
C SER A 1058 7.46 -23.29 -32.36
N THR A 1059 8.73 -23.46 -32.76
CA THR A 1059 9.27 -24.70 -33.34
C THR A 1059 10.47 -25.29 -32.59
N ASP A 1060 11.09 -24.56 -31.67
CA ASP A 1060 12.30 -24.99 -30.94
C ASP A 1060 12.15 -24.79 -29.43
N THR A 1061 12.01 -25.90 -28.69
CA THR A 1061 11.88 -25.90 -27.22
C THR A 1061 13.19 -25.59 -26.49
N THR A 1062 14.31 -25.50 -27.21
CA THR A 1062 15.63 -25.14 -26.70
C THR A 1062 16.08 -23.73 -27.09
N TYR A 1063 15.20 -22.95 -27.72
CA TYR A 1063 15.50 -21.62 -28.28
C TYR A 1063 16.16 -20.66 -27.28
N TYR A 1064 15.76 -20.71 -26.01
CA TYR A 1064 16.35 -19.91 -24.93
C TYR A 1064 17.87 -20.09 -24.79
N LYS A 1065 18.43 -21.26 -25.16
CA LYS A 1065 19.87 -21.54 -25.06
C LYS A 1065 20.71 -20.68 -26.01
N GLY A 1066 20.12 -20.07 -27.04
CA GLY A 1066 20.80 -19.16 -27.94
C GLY A 1066 21.12 -17.78 -27.34
N PHE A 1067 20.63 -17.48 -26.13
CA PHE A 1067 20.68 -16.13 -25.57
C PHE A 1067 21.23 -16.07 -24.14
N TYR A 1068 21.96 -15.01 -23.81
CA TYR A 1068 22.40 -14.67 -22.45
C TYR A 1068 22.12 -13.19 -22.16
N TYR A 1069 21.38 -12.94 -21.09
CA TYR A 1069 20.77 -11.64 -20.82
C TYR A 1069 21.48 -10.90 -19.68
N TYR A 1070 22.02 -9.74 -20.05
CA TYR A 1070 22.54 -8.56 -19.33
C TYR A 1070 23.35 -8.68 -18.02
N PHE A 1071 23.29 -9.75 -17.23
CA PHE A 1071 24.07 -9.89 -15.99
C PHE A 1071 25.38 -10.65 -16.20
N TYR A 1072 26.50 -9.93 -16.10
CA TYR A 1072 27.85 -10.51 -16.14
C TYR A 1072 28.53 -10.38 -14.78
N ASP A 1073 29.43 -11.29 -14.43
CA ASP A 1073 30.19 -11.29 -13.17
C ASP A 1073 29.33 -11.06 -11.91
N ILE A 1074 28.25 -11.85 -11.76
CA ILE A 1074 27.31 -11.69 -10.64
C ILE A 1074 28.01 -12.03 -9.34
N LYS A 1075 28.00 -11.12 -8.36
CA LYS A 1075 28.49 -11.36 -6.98
C LYS A 1075 27.32 -11.73 -6.07
N LEU A 1076 27.50 -12.81 -5.31
CA LEU A 1076 26.49 -13.39 -4.41
C LEU A 1076 26.98 -13.38 -2.96
N LYS A 1077 26.07 -13.21 -2.01
CA LYS A 1077 26.26 -13.52 -0.58
C LYS A 1077 25.00 -14.11 0.06
N SER A 1078 25.11 -14.71 1.25
CA SER A 1078 23.94 -15.08 2.05
C SER A 1078 23.11 -13.87 2.48
N ALA A 1079 21.80 -14.09 2.68
CA ALA A 1079 20.95 -13.12 3.35
C ALA A 1079 21.19 -13.14 4.88
N GLY A 1080 21.27 -11.97 5.51
CA GLY A 1080 21.52 -11.82 6.95
C GLY A 1080 22.99 -11.65 7.33
N CYS A 1081 23.27 -11.44 8.62
CA CYS A 1081 24.63 -11.28 9.11
C CYS A 1081 25.33 -12.65 9.14
N ALA A 1082 26.55 -12.73 8.60
CA ALA A 1082 27.37 -13.92 8.72
C ALA A 1082 27.84 -14.13 10.16
N SER A 1083 27.89 -15.38 10.61
CA SER A 1083 28.57 -15.74 11.86
C SER A 1083 30.03 -15.31 11.82
N THR A 1084 30.57 -14.88 12.96
CA THR A 1084 31.95 -14.36 13.04
C THR A 1084 33.01 -15.40 12.70
N ALA A 1085 32.73 -16.69 12.95
CA ALA A 1085 33.59 -17.81 12.59
C ALA A 1085 32.78 -19.11 12.43
N ARG A 1086 33.27 -20.02 11.58
CA ARG A 1086 32.74 -21.39 11.46
C ARG A 1086 33.15 -22.26 12.65
N GLN A 1087 32.25 -23.12 13.10
CA GLN A 1087 32.46 -24.05 14.20
C GLN A 1087 32.79 -25.45 13.69
N ALA A 1088 33.77 -26.13 14.30
CA ALA A 1088 34.17 -27.49 13.92
C ALA A 1088 33.20 -28.54 14.51
N VAL A 1089 32.82 -29.53 13.72
CA VAL A 1089 31.84 -30.58 14.07
C VAL A 1089 32.43 -31.95 13.78
N ILE A 1090 32.77 -32.69 14.83
CA ILE A 1090 33.40 -34.01 14.73
C ILE A 1090 32.32 -35.07 14.47
N VAL A 1091 32.56 -35.97 13.51
CA VAL A 1091 31.65 -37.09 13.25
C VAL A 1091 31.73 -38.11 14.39
N SER A 1092 30.60 -38.35 15.04
CA SER A 1092 30.45 -39.30 16.14
C SER A 1092 29.90 -40.63 15.64
N ASN A 1093 30.55 -41.73 16.00
CA ASN A 1093 30.09 -43.08 15.72
C ASN A 1093 29.86 -43.83 17.04
N PRO A 1094 28.90 -44.76 17.09
CA PRO A 1094 28.76 -45.64 18.24
C PRO A 1094 29.99 -46.53 18.37
N VAL A 1095 30.55 -46.54 19.57
CA VAL A 1095 31.70 -47.36 19.96
C VAL A 1095 31.29 -48.16 21.18
N ILE A 1096 31.44 -49.48 21.08
CA ILE A 1096 31.32 -50.37 22.22
C ILE A 1096 32.71 -50.69 22.76
N THR A 1097 32.83 -50.59 24.08
CA THR A 1097 34.03 -50.94 24.83
C THR A 1097 33.69 -52.00 25.86
N GLN A 1098 34.63 -52.89 26.15
CA GLN A 1098 34.47 -53.91 27.19
C GLN A 1098 35.23 -53.47 28.44
N ASN A 1099 34.53 -53.43 29.58
CA ASN A 1099 35.13 -53.25 30.89
C ASN A 1099 34.72 -54.41 31.81
N GLY A 1100 35.63 -55.37 31.98
CA GLY A 1100 35.33 -56.63 32.66
C GLY A 1100 34.25 -57.43 31.91
N ALA A 1101 33.16 -57.77 32.60
CA ALA A 1101 32.03 -58.52 32.04
C ALA A 1101 30.92 -57.64 31.44
N VAL A 1102 31.13 -56.33 31.32
CA VAL A 1102 30.11 -55.39 30.82
C VAL A 1102 30.61 -54.69 29.57
N LEU A 1103 29.81 -54.74 28.52
CA LEU A 1103 29.96 -53.93 27.33
C LEU A 1103 29.27 -52.59 27.54
N SER A 1104 29.93 -51.50 27.16
CA SER A 1104 29.42 -50.13 27.31
C SER A 1104 29.43 -49.42 25.96
N SER A 1105 28.29 -48.84 25.59
CA SER A 1105 28.13 -47.93 24.45
C SER A 1105 28.45 -46.49 24.89
N ASN A 1106 29.11 -45.72 24.03
CA ASN A 1106 29.26 -44.27 24.21
C ASN A 1106 27.95 -43.49 24.03
N PHE A 1107 26.86 -44.14 23.60
CA PHE A 1107 25.51 -43.55 23.55
C PHE A 1107 24.70 -43.92 24.78
N SER A 1108 24.13 -42.93 25.46
CA SER A 1108 23.33 -43.11 26.68
C SER A 1108 21.90 -43.62 26.43
N SER A 1109 21.38 -43.48 25.21
CA SER A 1109 20.00 -43.81 24.84
C SER A 1109 19.90 -44.28 23.39
N GLY A 1110 18.80 -44.97 23.05
CA GLY A 1110 18.53 -45.43 21.68
C GLY A 1110 19.27 -46.70 21.25
N ASN A 1111 20.00 -47.35 22.17
CA ASN A 1111 20.74 -48.58 21.92
C ASN A 1111 19.79 -49.77 21.70
N GLN A 1112 20.23 -50.72 20.88
CA GLN A 1112 19.71 -52.07 20.77
C GLN A 1112 20.90 -53.00 20.55
N TRP A 1113 21.16 -53.92 21.49
CA TRP A 1113 22.28 -54.85 21.39
C TRP A 1113 21.98 -56.04 20.48
N TYR A 1114 23.01 -56.53 19.79
CA TYR A 1114 22.98 -57.66 18.87
C TYR A 1114 24.06 -58.68 19.25
N LEU A 1115 23.75 -59.96 19.09
CA LEU A 1115 24.66 -61.09 19.19
C LEU A 1115 24.68 -61.82 17.84
N ASP A 1116 25.85 -61.94 17.21
CA ASP A 1116 26.06 -62.59 15.91
C ASP A 1116 25.03 -62.15 14.83
N GLY A 1117 24.67 -60.87 14.87
CA GLY A 1117 23.73 -60.24 13.94
C GLY A 1117 22.24 -60.35 14.32
N ALA A 1118 21.88 -61.08 15.36
CA ALA A 1118 20.51 -61.19 15.87
C ALA A 1118 20.24 -60.21 17.04
N PRO A 1119 19.09 -59.50 17.09
CA PRO A 1119 18.78 -58.57 18.18
C PRO A 1119 18.53 -59.30 19.49
N ILE A 1120 19.12 -58.81 20.57
CA ILE A 1120 18.90 -59.34 21.91
C ILE A 1120 17.67 -58.66 22.51
N ALA A 1121 16.60 -59.43 22.75
CA ALA A 1121 15.33 -58.89 23.22
C ALA A 1121 15.47 -58.12 24.55
N GLY A 1122 14.99 -56.88 24.59
CA GLY A 1122 14.99 -56.02 25.79
C GLY A 1122 16.35 -55.39 26.14
N ALA A 1123 17.42 -55.67 25.39
CA ALA A 1123 18.74 -55.09 25.63
C ALA A 1123 18.86 -53.70 24.98
N THR A 1124 18.33 -52.67 25.65
CA THR A 1124 18.31 -51.29 25.14
C THR A 1124 19.09 -50.28 25.99
N ASN A 1125 19.63 -50.71 27.13
CA ASN A 1125 20.45 -49.87 28.00
C ASN A 1125 21.82 -49.56 27.37
N ALA A 1126 22.44 -48.46 27.82
CA ALA A 1126 23.81 -48.07 27.39
C ALA A 1126 24.87 -49.12 27.73
N THR A 1127 24.60 -49.98 28.71
CA THR A 1127 25.46 -51.11 29.09
C THR A 1127 24.74 -52.43 28.92
N TYR A 1128 25.47 -53.47 28.52
CA TYR A 1128 24.98 -54.83 28.43
C TYR A 1128 26.00 -55.82 28.99
N ARG A 1129 25.54 -56.84 29.71
CA ARG A 1129 26.40 -57.92 30.23
C ARG A 1129 26.16 -59.18 29.40
N PRO A 1130 27.12 -59.57 28.54
CA PRO A 1130 27.03 -60.79 27.75
C PRO A 1130 26.75 -62.03 28.60
N ILE A 1131 25.84 -62.87 28.09
CA ILE A 1131 25.50 -64.19 28.66
C ILE A 1131 25.85 -65.36 27.73
N GLU A 1132 26.17 -65.06 26.47
CA GLU A 1132 26.66 -66.01 25.47
C GLU A 1132 27.96 -65.50 24.85
N SER A 1133 28.85 -66.41 24.44
CA SER A 1133 30.05 -66.01 23.72
C SER A 1133 29.71 -65.74 22.25
N GLY A 1134 30.17 -64.61 21.69
CA GLY A 1134 29.91 -64.26 20.30
C GLY A 1134 30.23 -62.82 19.96
N ASN A 1135 29.90 -62.41 18.74
CA ASN A 1135 30.16 -61.05 18.27
C ASN A 1135 29.04 -60.10 18.70
N TYR A 1136 29.37 -59.12 19.52
CA TYR A 1136 28.45 -58.10 19.97
C TYR A 1136 28.58 -56.81 19.16
N GLN A 1137 27.44 -56.21 18.86
CA GLN A 1137 27.31 -54.86 18.30
C GLN A 1137 26.13 -54.16 18.97
N THR A 1138 26.12 -52.83 18.96
CA THR A 1138 24.91 -52.05 19.24
C THR A 1138 24.48 -51.32 17.97
N LYS A 1139 23.17 -51.27 17.74
CA LYS A 1139 22.57 -50.35 16.77
C LYS A 1139 21.85 -49.24 17.51
N ILE A 1140 22.10 -47.99 17.11
CA ILE A 1140 21.43 -46.82 17.67
C ILE A 1140 20.42 -46.34 16.64
N ASN A 1141 19.16 -46.25 17.04
CA ASN A 1141 18.12 -45.59 16.25
C ASN A 1141 17.97 -44.16 16.75
N LEU A 1142 18.44 -43.18 15.98
CA LEU A 1142 18.20 -41.78 16.28
C LEU A 1142 16.73 -41.44 16.03
N VAL A 1143 16.23 -40.39 16.70
CA VAL A 1143 14.86 -39.86 16.49
C VAL A 1143 14.62 -39.46 15.02
N SER A 1144 15.69 -39.10 14.29
CA SER A 1144 15.66 -38.81 12.86
C SER A 1144 15.46 -40.03 11.95
N GLY A 1145 15.49 -41.26 12.49
CA GLY A 1145 15.43 -42.51 11.70
C GLY A 1145 16.79 -42.99 11.15
N CYS A 1146 17.88 -42.27 11.43
CA CYS A 1146 19.24 -42.69 11.10
C CYS A 1146 19.69 -43.84 12.01
N GLN A 1147 20.20 -44.91 11.39
CA GLN A 1147 20.69 -46.10 12.10
C GLN A 1147 22.22 -46.10 12.14
N LEU A 1148 22.78 -46.07 13.35
CA LEU A 1148 24.21 -46.13 13.58
C LEU A 1148 24.60 -47.53 14.06
N ILE A 1149 25.70 -48.09 13.55
CA ILE A 1149 26.19 -49.42 13.93
C ILE A 1149 27.57 -49.27 14.56
N SER A 1150 27.77 -49.89 15.74
CA SER A 1150 29.06 -49.85 16.42
C SER A 1150 30.11 -50.73 15.76
N ASN A 1151 31.36 -50.58 16.21
CA ASN A 1151 32.37 -51.63 16.06
C ASN A 1151 31.85 -52.97 16.60
N THR A 1152 32.34 -54.07 16.02
CA THR A 1152 32.08 -55.42 16.52
C THR A 1152 33.09 -55.76 17.61
N LEU A 1153 32.61 -56.28 18.74
CA LEU A 1153 33.45 -56.74 19.84
C LEU A 1153 33.06 -58.19 20.18
N TYR A 1154 34.02 -59.11 20.10
CA TYR A 1154 33.82 -60.50 20.48
C TYR A 1154 33.99 -60.65 22.00
N ASP A 1155 32.94 -61.05 22.72
CA ASP A 1155 33.01 -61.33 24.16
C ASP A 1155 32.88 -62.83 24.43
N LEU A 1156 33.61 -63.33 25.43
CA LEU A 1156 33.64 -64.73 25.84
C LEU A 1156 33.00 -64.86 27.22
N VAL A 1157 31.79 -65.42 27.27
CA VAL A 1157 31.11 -65.70 28.54
C VAL A 1157 31.63 -67.02 29.09
N GLN A 1158 32.38 -66.94 30.19
CA GLN A 1158 33.03 -68.09 30.84
C GLN A 1158 32.02 -69.17 31.25
N GLY A 1159 31.91 -70.22 30.44
CA GLY A 1159 31.46 -71.56 30.83
C GLY A 1159 32.66 -72.37 31.34
N SER A 1160 32.54 -72.87 32.56
CA SER A 1160 33.53 -73.61 33.36
C SER A 1160 34.36 -74.66 32.60
N SER A 1161 35.64 -74.39 32.35
CA SER A 1161 36.79 -75.28 32.64
C SER A 1161 38.11 -74.55 32.34
N ALA A 1162 38.70 -73.99 33.40
CA ALA A 1162 39.96 -73.27 33.35
C ALA A 1162 41.14 -74.23 33.06
N ASN A 1163 41.88 -73.98 31.97
CA ASN A 1163 43.31 -74.26 31.94
C ASN A 1163 44.04 -72.97 32.33
N ASN A 1164 44.54 -72.94 33.58
CA ASN A 1164 45.26 -71.82 34.19
C ASN A 1164 46.61 -71.54 33.49
N THR A 1165 46.56 -70.89 32.33
CA THR A 1165 47.74 -70.21 31.77
C THR A 1165 47.69 -68.73 32.10
N ASP A 1166 48.84 -68.09 32.28
CA ASP A 1166 48.93 -66.66 32.62
C ASP A 1166 48.48 -65.73 31.49
N ILE A 1167 48.25 -66.26 30.30
CA ILE A 1167 47.66 -65.58 29.13
C ILE A 1167 46.18 -65.94 28.92
N GLY A 1168 45.57 -66.74 29.80
CA GLY A 1168 44.17 -67.16 29.64
C GLY A 1168 43.92 -67.95 28.35
N LEU A 1169 44.86 -68.80 27.95
CA LEU A 1169 44.75 -69.67 26.78
C LEU A 1169 43.59 -70.67 26.92
N VAL A 1170 42.62 -70.55 26.01
CA VAL A 1170 41.45 -71.43 25.88
C VAL A 1170 41.46 -72.07 24.49
N LEU A 1171 41.22 -73.39 24.45
CA LEU A 1171 41.15 -74.19 23.23
C LEU A 1171 39.79 -74.88 23.13
N PHE A 1172 39.09 -74.74 22.00
CA PHE A 1172 37.82 -75.43 21.80
C PHE A 1172 37.43 -75.58 20.31
N PRO A 1173 36.63 -76.60 19.95
CA PRO A 1173 36.28 -77.75 20.79
C PRO A 1173 37.48 -78.71 20.92
N VAL A 1174 37.60 -79.37 22.08
CA VAL A 1174 38.50 -80.52 22.26
C VAL A 1174 37.64 -81.67 22.78
N PRO A 1175 37.35 -82.73 22.00
CA PRO A 1175 37.93 -83.05 20.69
C PRO A 1175 37.53 -82.10 19.53
N ALA A 1176 38.45 -81.82 18.61
CA ALA A 1176 38.22 -81.02 17.39
C ALA A 1176 37.94 -81.92 16.18
N ASN A 1177 36.98 -81.54 15.33
CA ASN A 1177 36.62 -82.31 14.12
C ASN A 1177 37.22 -81.72 12.84
N SER A 1178 37.00 -80.41 12.61
CA SER A 1178 37.48 -79.69 11.43
C SER A 1178 38.32 -78.47 11.79
N GLN A 1179 37.96 -77.78 12.89
CA GLN A 1179 38.66 -76.60 13.36
C GLN A 1179 38.89 -76.67 14.87
N LEU A 1180 40.04 -76.14 15.30
CA LEU A 1180 40.37 -75.89 16.69
C LEU A 1180 40.56 -74.38 16.89
N ASN A 1181 39.69 -73.76 17.69
CA ASN A 1181 39.82 -72.35 18.07
C ASN A 1181 40.82 -72.18 19.21
N ILE A 1182 41.61 -71.11 19.13
CA ILE A 1182 42.71 -70.77 20.02
C ILE A 1182 42.53 -69.32 20.45
N LEU A 1183 42.24 -69.10 21.73
CA LEU A 1183 42.01 -67.77 22.30
C LEU A 1183 42.98 -67.53 23.45
N PHE A 1184 43.63 -66.37 23.49
CA PHE A 1184 44.48 -65.95 24.62
C PHE A 1184 44.69 -64.43 24.62
N VAL A 1185 45.29 -63.89 25.69
CA VAL A 1185 45.65 -62.48 25.81
C VAL A 1185 47.16 -62.30 25.68
N ALA A 1186 47.60 -61.57 24.65
CA ALA A 1186 48.98 -61.13 24.54
C ALA A 1186 49.19 -59.89 25.43
N LYS A 1187 49.97 -60.02 26.52
CA LYS A 1187 50.20 -58.90 27.46
C LYS A 1187 51.06 -57.78 26.88
N THR A 1188 51.87 -58.10 25.89
CA THR A 1188 52.76 -57.18 25.16
C THR A 1188 52.77 -57.59 23.68
N SER A 1189 53.16 -56.69 22.79
CA SER A 1189 53.38 -57.08 21.40
C SER A 1189 54.55 -58.06 21.31
N SER A 1190 54.37 -59.21 20.68
CA SER A 1190 55.34 -60.31 20.69
C SER A 1190 55.17 -61.25 19.50
N ASN A 1191 56.23 -61.97 19.16
CA ASN A 1191 56.16 -63.03 18.15
C ASN A 1191 55.36 -64.22 18.69
N LEU A 1192 54.35 -64.62 17.93
CA LEU A 1192 53.54 -65.81 18.15
C LEU A 1192 53.96 -66.90 17.15
N THR A 1193 54.27 -68.09 17.65
CA THR A 1193 54.40 -69.31 16.84
C THR A 1193 53.41 -70.34 17.32
N LEU A 1194 52.57 -70.85 16.43
CA LEU A 1194 51.65 -71.95 16.69
C LEU A 1194 52.14 -73.18 15.95
N SER A 1195 52.27 -74.30 16.63
CA SER A 1195 52.67 -75.57 16.03
C SER A 1195 51.77 -76.69 16.53
N LEU A 1196 51.26 -77.50 15.61
CA LEU A 1196 50.54 -78.72 15.92
C LEU A 1196 51.48 -79.92 15.77
N ILE A 1197 51.60 -80.74 16.81
CA ILE A 1197 52.55 -81.83 16.90
C ILE A 1197 51.79 -83.14 17.09
N ASN A 1198 52.04 -84.13 16.25
CA ASN A 1198 51.38 -85.44 16.37
C ASN A 1198 52.01 -86.31 17.48
N ALA A 1199 51.39 -87.45 17.78
CA ALA A 1199 51.88 -88.38 18.81
C ALA A 1199 53.30 -88.94 18.59
N ALA A 1200 53.83 -88.86 17.36
CA ALA A 1200 55.22 -89.25 17.04
C ALA A 1200 56.23 -88.10 17.23
N GLY A 1201 55.79 -86.94 17.74
CA GLY A 1201 56.64 -85.76 17.92
C GLY A 1201 56.90 -84.95 16.65
N LYS A 1202 56.26 -85.29 15.52
CA LYS A 1202 56.40 -84.56 14.25
C LYS A 1202 55.46 -83.35 14.24
N ILE A 1203 55.99 -82.17 13.92
CA ILE A 1203 55.20 -80.97 13.63
C ILE A 1203 54.45 -81.20 12.32
N VAL A 1204 53.12 -81.21 12.37
CA VAL A 1204 52.22 -81.43 11.23
C VAL A 1204 51.61 -80.14 10.68
N SER A 1205 51.63 -79.06 11.46
CA SER A 1205 51.27 -77.71 11.02
C SER A 1205 52.03 -76.70 11.86
N SER A 1206 52.48 -75.60 11.26
CA SER A 1206 53.13 -74.50 11.99
C SER A 1206 52.89 -73.16 11.31
N SER A 1207 52.62 -72.12 12.09
CA SER A 1207 52.51 -70.74 11.62
C SER A 1207 53.23 -69.80 12.58
N SER A 1208 53.67 -68.63 12.11
CA SER A 1208 54.29 -67.60 12.94
C SER A 1208 53.89 -66.21 12.48
N GLN A 1209 53.63 -65.30 13.42
CA GLN A 1209 53.24 -63.92 13.16
C GLN A 1209 53.58 -63.02 14.36
N ILE A 1210 53.58 -61.70 14.16
CA ILE A 1210 53.67 -60.73 15.26
C ILE A 1210 52.26 -60.37 15.71
N VAL A 1211 51.96 -60.46 17.00
CA VAL A 1211 50.67 -60.03 17.57
C VAL A 1211 50.86 -58.78 18.43
N ALA A 1212 49.88 -57.86 18.40
CA ALA A 1212 49.85 -56.69 19.27
C ALA A 1212 49.41 -57.07 20.69
N ALA A 1213 49.66 -56.19 21.68
CA ALA A 1213 49.13 -56.39 23.02
C ALA A 1213 47.59 -56.32 22.98
N GLY A 1214 46.90 -57.31 23.55
CA GLY A 1214 45.44 -57.42 23.54
C GLY A 1214 44.92 -58.85 23.43
N ASN A 1215 43.60 -58.99 23.30
CA ASN A 1215 42.96 -60.28 23.08
C ASN A 1215 43.26 -60.79 21.67
N PHE A 1216 43.63 -62.06 21.57
CA PHE A 1216 43.93 -62.73 20.32
C PHE A 1216 43.05 -63.96 20.15
N ASN A 1217 42.46 -64.11 18.95
CA ASN A 1217 41.61 -65.23 18.58
C ASN A 1217 42.01 -65.72 17.18
N THR A 1218 42.25 -67.02 17.03
CA THR A 1218 42.49 -67.65 15.73
C THR A 1218 41.95 -69.08 15.70
N ALA A 1219 41.74 -69.62 14.49
CA ALA A 1219 41.32 -71.00 14.29
C ALA A 1219 42.38 -71.76 13.50
N LEU A 1220 42.74 -72.96 13.97
CA LEU A 1220 43.59 -73.89 13.25
C LEU A 1220 42.72 -74.90 12.51
N ASP A 1221 42.86 -74.97 11.19
CA ASP A 1221 42.26 -76.03 10.39
C ASP A 1221 42.98 -77.36 10.65
N VAL A 1222 42.24 -78.32 11.19
CA VAL A 1222 42.72 -79.66 11.52
C VAL A 1222 42.09 -80.74 10.64
N SER A 1223 41.29 -80.35 9.64
CA SER A 1223 40.57 -81.27 8.74
C SER A 1223 41.50 -82.29 8.05
N ASN A 1224 42.72 -81.86 7.70
CA ASN A 1224 43.72 -82.69 7.00
C ASN A 1224 44.56 -83.58 7.92
N GLN A 1225 44.28 -83.59 9.23
CA GLN A 1225 45.00 -84.42 10.20
C GLN A 1225 44.23 -85.71 10.50
N SER A 1226 44.94 -86.82 10.69
CA SER A 1226 44.30 -88.10 11.06
C SER A 1226 43.74 -88.04 12.49
N PRO A 1227 42.62 -88.73 12.80
CA PRO A 1227 42.12 -88.81 14.17
C PRO A 1227 43.19 -89.31 15.14
N GLY A 1228 43.30 -88.68 16.31
CA GLY A 1228 44.34 -89.02 17.27
C GLY A 1228 44.63 -87.92 18.30
N THR A 1229 45.61 -88.16 19.16
CA THR A 1229 46.10 -87.18 20.12
C THR A 1229 47.20 -86.33 19.49
N TYR A 1230 47.10 -85.01 19.65
CA TYR A 1230 48.09 -84.03 19.23
C TYR A 1230 48.44 -83.10 20.39
N ILE A 1231 49.56 -82.40 20.27
CA ILE A 1231 49.94 -81.30 21.16
C ILE A 1231 49.93 -80.02 20.35
N LEU A 1232 49.11 -79.05 20.77
CA LEU A 1232 49.25 -77.67 20.32
C LEU A 1232 50.34 -77.01 21.16
N LYS A 1233 51.42 -76.61 20.50
CA LYS A 1233 52.51 -75.80 21.06
C LYS A 1233 52.35 -74.36 20.59
N LEU A 1234 52.19 -73.45 21.55
CA LEU A 1234 52.08 -72.01 21.34
C LEU A 1234 53.30 -71.34 21.97
N ILE A 1235 54.12 -70.65 21.19
CA ILE A 1235 55.22 -69.82 21.69
C ILE A 1235 54.80 -68.36 21.55
N LEU A 1236 54.79 -67.61 22.64
CA LEU A 1236 54.50 -66.18 22.63
C LEU A 1236 55.64 -65.44 23.33
N GLY A 1237 56.44 -64.71 22.55
CA GLY A 1237 57.72 -64.17 23.02
C GLY A 1237 58.67 -65.30 23.41
N GLU A 1238 59.15 -65.29 24.66
CA GLU A 1238 60.04 -66.33 25.19
C GLU A 1238 59.28 -67.48 25.90
N LYS A 1239 57.96 -67.36 26.09
CA LYS A 1239 57.16 -68.36 26.81
C LYS A 1239 56.53 -69.37 25.87
N THR A 1240 56.53 -70.63 26.29
CA THR A 1240 55.92 -71.75 25.55
C THR A 1240 54.78 -72.37 26.34
N TYR A 1241 53.64 -72.58 25.69
CA TYR A 1241 52.45 -73.22 26.22
C TYR A 1241 52.14 -74.47 25.40
N ASN A 1242 51.99 -75.61 26.07
CA ASN A 1242 51.67 -76.87 25.41
C ASN A 1242 50.33 -77.38 25.94
N ASN A 1243 49.38 -77.65 25.06
CA ASN A 1243 48.10 -78.22 25.43
C ASN A 1243 47.83 -79.48 24.60
N LYS A 1244 47.40 -80.53 25.29
CA LYS A 1244 46.92 -81.75 24.64
C LYS A 1244 45.59 -81.45 23.96
N ILE A 1245 45.50 -81.80 22.69
CA ILE A 1245 44.25 -81.79 21.94
C ILE A 1245 43.95 -83.19 21.41
N ILE A 1246 42.67 -83.46 21.19
CA ILE A 1246 42.19 -84.68 20.55
C ILE A 1246 41.54 -84.25 19.24
N ILE A 1247 41.92 -84.87 18.14
CA ILE A 1247 41.20 -84.73 16.87
C ILE A 1247 40.32 -85.96 16.75
N ALA A 1248 39.01 -85.76 16.81
CA ALA A 1248 38.00 -86.80 16.60
C ALA A 1248 37.45 -86.66 15.18
N ARG A 1249 37.04 -87.77 14.58
CA ARG A 1249 36.19 -87.76 13.38
C ARG A 1249 34.95 -88.58 13.66
#